data_AF-Q21LJ1-F1
#
_entry.id   AF-Q21LJ1-F1
#
_cell.length_a   1.000
_cell.length_b   1.000
_cell.length_c   1.000
_cell.angle_alpha   90.00
_cell.angle_beta   90.00
_cell.angle_gamma   90.00
#
_symmetry.space_group_name_H-M   'P 1'
#
loop_
_entity.id
_entity.type
_entity.pdbx_description
1 polymer ?
#
loop_
_entity_poly.entity_id
_entity_poly.type
_entity_poly.pdbx_seq_one_letter_code
_entity_poly.pdbx_strand_id
1 'polypeptide(L)'
;MKIFSVKKMLACVFIATLINACADKDEPQAIASQPSAEEGALDNVLLANMLWDFDSGDVTSAIQTENTTVKIVPNSSGRALEVELQTKAHYSANLTFAADAPWDWSGLGNFAFALDIANPKPTSVYLHVVATDSHGKERKRAIAIPGNSSGTYYYELKGPDDGVETGIRSNPPSWNSDYQNMIYRWGDKQLDVSSLKSIAFTVTGVLENKTLILDNVRLIQPKSIDENYFKGLVDEFGQNDKLEFVNKVQSVEQLRKLSEEEQAQLRTTPLDGRSIFGGWAEGPKLEATGFFRTQKVNGKWALVDPSGYLFFSTGIANVRLANTSTITGYDFDQSKIPQRQPGDLTPEDSLGLNRAPDAALPTRHISSPLRAEMFTWLPQYDEPLGLNFGYRREVHTGAIERGETFSFYRANLQRKYGISDEAALMEKWRETTVNRMLSWGFTSFGNWIDPAYYQMDRIPYFANGWIIGNFKTVSSGNDYWSPLPDPFDPLFKERAYIIAEQIGREVKNNPWCVGVFIDNEKSWGQEGAVQTQYGLVINTLSRAAEDSPTKAQFVMLMQQKYGAITELNRAWNVELNSWQEFANGVVLTQFSDAVVADLSVMLEHYAGQYFKIVREAVKHYLPNHMYLGARFADWGMTPEIRRSAAKYADVVSYNYYKEGVSNKFWHFLEELDKPSIIGEFHNGALDSGLLNPGVVHASSQADRGKKYAEYMNSVIDNPYFVGAHWFQYIDSPLTGRAYDGENYNVGFVSITDIPYTSLVDAAREVNKALYSRRFGE
;
A
#
# COMPACT_ATOMS: atom_id res chain seq x y z
N MET A 1 65.23 10.47 9.96
CA MET A 1 66.65 10.26 9.56
C MET A 1 66.66 9.89 8.07
N LYS A 2 67.56 10.51 7.30
CA LYS A 2 67.55 10.78 5.83
C LYS A 2 66.69 12.01 5.46
N ILE A 3 67.21 13.26 5.40
CA ILE A 3 68.35 13.90 4.70
C ILE A 3 68.00 14.36 3.27
N PHE A 4 67.81 15.70 3.17
CA PHE A 4 68.16 16.64 2.08
C PHE A 4 67.32 16.60 0.78
N SER A 5 67.04 17.72 0.09
CA SER A 5 67.41 19.13 0.29
C SER A 5 66.77 20.03 -0.78
N VAL A 6 66.16 21.12 -0.32
CA VAL A 6 66.39 22.53 -0.71
C VAL A 6 66.62 22.88 -2.18
N LYS A 7 65.82 23.83 -2.67
CA LYS A 7 66.23 25.15 -3.21
C LYS A 7 64.98 25.88 -3.71
N LYS A 8 64.80 27.20 -3.59
CA LYS A 8 65.49 28.31 -2.91
C LYS A 8 64.66 29.56 -3.28
N MET A 9 64.57 30.51 -2.35
CA MET A 9 64.60 31.98 -2.58
C MET A 9 63.46 32.61 -3.41
N LEU A 10 63.01 33.85 -3.21
CA LEU A 10 63.46 35.05 -2.51
C LEU A 10 62.17 35.89 -2.30
N ALA A 11 61.93 36.48 -1.12
CA ALA A 11 61.98 37.94 -0.86
C ALA A 11 61.05 38.80 -1.75
N CYS A 12 60.34 39.83 -1.30
CA CYS A 12 60.23 40.57 -0.05
C CYS A 12 59.18 41.69 -0.32
N VAL A 13 58.40 42.11 0.71
CA VAL A 13 58.25 43.53 1.19
C VAL A 13 57.81 44.56 0.10
N PHE A 14 56.72 45.36 0.15
CA PHE A 14 56.06 46.10 1.24
C PHE A 14 54.89 46.96 0.67
N ILE A 15 53.92 47.33 1.54
CA ILE A 15 53.24 48.66 1.69
C ILE A 15 52.46 49.24 0.49
N ALA A 16 51.12 49.27 0.50
CA ALA A 16 50.20 50.28 1.09
C ALA A 16 50.50 51.74 0.63
N THR A 17 49.68 52.41 -0.21
CA THR A 17 48.47 53.18 0.19
C THR A 17 47.99 54.07 -0.98
N LEU A 18 46.66 54.26 -1.09
CA LEU A 18 45.92 55.53 -1.40
C LEU A 18 46.10 56.19 -2.81
N ILE A 19 45.10 56.63 -3.62
CA ILE A 19 43.78 57.28 -3.42
C ILE A 19 42.91 57.21 -4.72
N ASN A 20 41.59 57.12 -4.52
CA ASN A 20 40.40 57.46 -5.35
C ASN A 20 40.46 57.59 -6.88
N ALA A 21 39.59 56.82 -7.55
CA ALA A 21 38.58 57.35 -8.47
C ALA A 21 37.38 56.39 -8.59
N CYS A 22 36.18 56.96 -8.75
CA CYS A 22 34.86 56.35 -8.78
C CYS A 22 34.69 55.20 -9.79
N ALA A 23 33.89 54.18 -9.42
CA ALA A 23 32.80 53.60 -10.23
C ALA A 23 32.34 52.24 -9.66
N ASP A 24 31.05 52.18 -9.34
CA ASP A 24 30.09 51.08 -9.47
C ASP A 24 30.46 49.65 -9.04
N LYS A 25 29.66 49.18 -8.06
CA LYS A 25 29.43 47.77 -7.78
C LYS A 25 28.46 47.23 -8.84
N ASP A 26 28.87 46.20 -9.57
CA ASP A 26 27.93 45.31 -10.28
C ASP A 26 28.10 43.88 -9.77
N GLU A 27 27.11 43.47 -8.98
CA GLU A 27 26.67 42.09 -8.80
C GLU A 27 26.18 41.53 -10.15
N PRO A 28 26.19 40.20 -10.34
CA PRO A 28 25.71 39.58 -11.58
C PRO A 28 24.24 39.92 -11.81
N GLN A 29 23.97 40.63 -12.90
CA GLN A 29 22.64 41.05 -13.35
C GLN A 29 21.67 39.86 -13.37
N ALA A 30 20.71 39.89 -12.45
CA ALA A 30 19.40 39.30 -12.65
C ALA A 30 18.74 40.03 -13.82
N ILE A 31 18.37 39.28 -14.86
CA ILE A 31 17.54 39.81 -15.94
C ILE A 31 16.15 40.04 -15.35
N ALA A 32 15.89 41.26 -14.91
CA ALA A 32 14.54 41.75 -14.65
C ALA A 32 13.87 41.98 -16.01
N SER A 33 12.99 41.07 -16.42
CA SER A 33 12.03 41.35 -17.48
C SER A 33 11.07 42.43 -16.99
N GLN A 34 11.00 43.55 -17.70
CA GLN A 34 9.87 44.48 -17.54
C GLN A 34 8.58 43.75 -17.90
N PRO A 35 7.46 44.03 -17.22
CA PRO A 35 6.18 43.44 -17.56
C PRO A 35 5.82 43.93 -18.97
N SER A 36 5.79 43.02 -19.93
CA SER A 36 5.18 43.31 -21.22
C SER A 36 3.68 43.52 -20.95
N ALA A 37 3.05 44.42 -21.71
CA ALA A 37 1.62 44.69 -21.63
C ALA A 37 0.73 43.48 -22.02
N GLU A 38 1.28 42.27 -22.06
CA GLU A 38 0.61 40.99 -22.24
C GLU A 38 0.49 40.16 -20.94
N GLU A 39 1.19 40.50 -19.85
CA GLU A 39 0.96 39.87 -18.53
C GLU A 39 -0.41 40.28 -17.93
N GLY A 40 -0.95 41.42 -18.32
CA GLY A 40 -2.30 41.88 -17.92
C GLY A 40 -3.47 41.20 -18.64
N ALA A 41 -3.21 40.24 -19.54
CA ALA A 41 -4.25 39.54 -20.31
C ALA A 41 -4.57 38.12 -19.79
N LEU A 42 -3.75 37.56 -18.89
CA LEU A 42 -3.98 36.25 -18.26
C LEU A 42 -4.86 36.31 -17.01
N ASP A 43 -4.97 37.46 -16.35
CA ASP A 43 -5.76 37.62 -15.11
C ASP A 43 -7.26 37.78 -15.35
N ASN A 44 -7.70 38.14 -16.57
CA ASN A 44 -9.12 38.41 -16.85
C ASN A 44 -9.96 37.16 -17.15
N VAL A 45 -9.37 35.97 -17.23
CA VAL A 45 -10.13 34.70 -17.34
C VAL A 45 -10.33 34.02 -15.97
N LEU A 46 -9.55 34.39 -14.95
CA LEU A 46 -9.59 33.80 -13.60
C LEU A 46 -10.82 34.23 -12.78
N LEU A 47 -11.38 35.42 -13.00
CA LEU A 47 -12.48 35.95 -12.20
C LEU A 47 -13.87 35.35 -12.53
N ALA A 48 -14.03 34.70 -13.69
CA ALA A 48 -15.35 34.19 -14.10
C ALA A 48 -15.81 32.93 -13.34
N ASN A 49 -14.93 32.28 -12.58
CA ASN A 49 -15.17 30.97 -11.95
C ASN A 49 -14.70 30.89 -10.47
N MET A 50 -14.48 32.04 -9.81
CA MET A 50 -14.14 32.07 -8.38
C MET A 50 -15.34 31.65 -7.53
N LEU A 51 -15.14 30.72 -6.61
CA LEU A 51 -16.16 30.25 -5.66
C LEU A 51 -16.00 30.95 -4.31
N TRP A 52 -14.77 30.96 -3.74
CA TRP A 52 -14.47 31.58 -2.45
C TRP A 52 -13.03 32.11 -2.40
N ASP A 53 -12.88 33.41 -2.13
CA ASP A 53 -11.61 34.13 -1.92
C ASP A 53 -11.35 34.52 -0.44
N PHE A 54 -12.35 34.37 0.43
CA PHE A 54 -12.31 34.68 1.86
C PHE A 54 -12.05 36.15 2.24
N ASP A 55 -12.03 37.07 1.28
CA ASP A 55 -11.69 38.49 1.49
C ASP A 55 -12.75 39.27 2.28
N SER A 56 -14.00 38.79 2.29
CA SER A 56 -15.08 39.37 3.10
C SER A 56 -14.78 39.33 4.60
N GLY A 57 -13.95 38.38 5.04
CA GLY A 57 -13.61 38.21 6.44
C GLY A 57 -14.46 37.22 7.22
N ASP A 58 -15.50 36.66 6.59
CA ASP A 58 -16.41 35.70 7.20
C ASP A 58 -16.17 34.28 6.67
N VAL A 59 -16.35 33.28 7.54
CA VAL A 59 -16.37 31.87 7.11
C VAL A 59 -17.73 31.59 6.48
N THR A 60 -17.74 31.22 5.20
CA THR A 60 -18.97 30.90 4.45
C THR A 60 -19.73 29.71 5.06
N SER A 61 -21.06 29.72 4.95
CA SER A 61 -21.93 28.60 5.35
C SER A 61 -21.66 27.31 4.56
N ALA A 62 -21.03 27.43 3.39
CA ALA A 62 -20.62 26.30 2.57
C ALA A 62 -19.51 25.45 3.23
N ILE A 63 -18.82 25.97 4.26
CA ILE A 63 -17.78 25.22 4.97
C ILE A 63 -18.38 24.47 6.16
N GLN A 64 -18.24 23.15 6.13
CA GLN A 64 -18.58 22.24 7.23
C GLN A 64 -17.31 21.61 7.79
N THR A 65 -17.30 21.34 9.09
CA THR A 65 -16.12 20.82 9.80
C THR A 65 -16.50 19.70 10.76
N GLU A 66 -15.60 18.73 10.92
CA GLU A 66 -15.65 17.72 11.96
C GLU A 66 -14.24 17.54 12.52
N ASN A 67 -14.08 17.69 13.84
CA ASN A 67 -12.78 17.66 14.52
C ASN A 67 -11.75 18.64 13.90
N THR A 68 -12.24 19.79 13.42
CA THR A 68 -11.47 20.80 12.70
C THR A 68 -11.89 22.18 13.18
N THR A 69 -10.93 23.07 13.39
CA THR A 69 -11.18 24.48 13.67
C THR A 69 -10.75 25.34 12.50
N VAL A 70 -11.55 26.35 12.17
CA VAL A 70 -11.29 27.28 11.07
C VAL A 70 -11.35 28.73 11.55
N LYS A 71 -10.53 29.59 10.94
CA LYS A 71 -10.60 31.05 11.15
C LYS A 71 -10.05 31.78 9.92
N ILE A 72 -10.52 33.01 9.71
CA ILE A 72 -9.96 33.88 8.68
C ILE A 72 -8.69 34.55 9.19
N VAL A 73 -7.62 34.50 8.40
CA VAL A 73 -6.31 35.10 8.70
C VAL A 73 -5.89 36.05 7.57
N PRO A 74 -5.09 37.09 7.87
CA PRO A 74 -4.49 37.93 6.83
C PRO A 74 -3.57 37.09 5.90
N ASN A 75 -3.64 37.35 4.60
CA ASN A 75 -2.74 36.80 3.58
C ASN A 75 -2.07 37.94 2.80
N SER A 76 -1.03 37.65 2.00
CA SER A 76 -0.25 38.66 1.26
C SER A 76 -1.09 39.57 0.36
N SER A 77 -2.23 39.06 -0.12
CA SER A 77 -3.09 39.72 -1.10
C SER A 77 -4.50 40.01 -0.59
N GLY A 78 -4.80 39.74 0.69
CA GLY A 78 -6.17 39.73 1.19
C GLY A 78 -6.31 38.93 2.48
N ARG A 79 -7.26 38.00 2.50
CA ARG A 79 -7.50 37.08 3.63
C ARG A 79 -7.57 35.63 3.13
N ALA A 80 -7.33 34.68 4.03
CA ALA A 80 -7.37 33.26 3.73
C ALA A 80 -7.98 32.48 4.89
N LEU A 81 -8.39 31.23 4.63
CA LEU A 81 -8.94 30.33 5.63
C LEU A 81 -7.81 29.49 6.27
N GLU A 82 -7.46 29.76 7.52
CA GLU A 82 -6.61 28.85 8.30
C GLU A 82 -7.46 27.69 8.82
N VAL A 83 -6.99 26.46 8.61
CA VAL A 83 -7.64 25.21 8.94
C VAL A 83 -6.71 24.40 9.84
N GLU A 84 -7.14 24.09 11.08
CA GLU A 84 -6.45 23.17 11.97
C GLU A 84 -7.25 21.87 12.13
N LEU A 85 -6.70 20.79 11.59
CA LEU A 85 -7.23 19.42 11.63
C LEU A 85 -6.75 18.74 12.92
N GLN A 86 -7.65 18.41 13.85
CA GLN A 86 -7.32 18.03 15.23
C GLN A 86 -7.02 16.53 15.42
N THR A 87 -6.23 15.96 14.51
CA THR A 87 -5.91 14.51 14.47
C THR A 87 -5.05 14.01 15.63
N LYS A 88 -4.42 14.90 16.42
CA LYS A 88 -3.79 14.49 17.69
C LYS A 88 -4.83 14.05 18.72
N ALA A 89 -6.05 14.59 18.67
CA ALA A 89 -7.14 14.26 19.59
C ALA A 89 -8.14 13.28 18.97
N HIS A 90 -8.31 13.27 17.65
CA HIS A 90 -9.31 12.46 16.94
C HIS A 90 -8.67 11.53 15.90
N TYR A 91 -9.32 10.40 15.57
CA TYR A 91 -8.79 9.47 14.56
C TYR A 91 -8.81 10.08 13.15
N SER A 92 -9.82 10.88 12.87
CA SER A 92 -10.03 11.62 11.63
C SER A 92 -10.44 13.07 11.92
N ALA A 93 -10.10 13.96 11.00
CA ALA A 93 -10.57 15.33 10.95
C ALA A 93 -10.90 15.71 9.51
N ASN A 94 -11.96 16.50 9.30
CA ASN A 94 -12.40 16.90 7.97
C ASN A 94 -12.79 18.38 7.86
N LEU A 95 -12.65 18.88 6.65
CA LEU A 95 -13.18 20.14 6.15
C LEU A 95 -13.94 19.83 4.86
N THR A 96 -15.20 20.24 4.77
CA THR A 96 -16.04 19.97 3.60
C THR A 96 -16.56 21.28 3.02
N PHE A 97 -16.35 21.47 1.71
CA PHE A 97 -17.12 22.42 0.92
C PHE A 97 -18.42 21.72 0.53
N ALA A 98 -19.55 22.19 1.03
CA ALA A 98 -20.87 21.63 0.81
C ALA A 98 -21.78 22.67 0.16
N ALA A 99 -22.57 22.24 -0.81
CA ALA A 99 -23.51 23.08 -1.51
C ALA A 99 -24.82 23.22 -0.71
N ASP A 100 -25.38 24.43 -0.61
CA ASP A 100 -26.74 24.63 -0.08
C ASP A 100 -27.80 23.99 -1.01
N ALA A 101 -27.53 24.02 -2.31
CA ALA A 101 -28.21 23.27 -3.35
C ALA A 101 -27.16 22.65 -4.29
N PRO A 102 -27.37 21.43 -4.84
CA PRO A 102 -26.37 20.78 -5.67
C PRO A 102 -25.85 21.66 -6.82
N TRP A 103 -24.55 21.66 -7.03
CA TRP A 103 -23.89 22.40 -8.10
C TRP A 103 -24.11 21.72 -9.45
N ASP A 104 -24.58 22.51 -10.43
CA ASP A 104 -24.60 22.10 -11.83
C ASP A 104 -23.41 22.71 -12.57
N TRP A 105 -22.41 21.87 -12.83
CA TRP A 105 -21.20 22.21 -13.59
C TRP A 105 -21.11 21.43 -14.90
N SER A 106 -22.23 20.87 -15.37
CA SER A 106 -22.28 20.01 -16.56
C SER A 106 -21.85 20.73 -17.85
N GLY A 107 -22.04 22.05 -17.92
CA GLY A 107 -21.70 22.89 -19.07
C GLY A 107 -20.21 23.21 -19.26
N LEU A 108 -19.32 22.81 -18.34
CA LEU A 108 -17.91 23.25 -18.33
C LEU A 108 -16.95 22.36 -19.14
N GLY A 109 -17.42 21.29 -19.79
CA GLY A 109 -16.54 20.38 -20.54
C GLY A 109 -15.55 19.66 -19.62
N ASN A 110 -14.25 19.70 -19.95
CA ASN A 110 -13.18 19.20 -19.06
C ASN A 110 -12.80 20.28 -18.06
N PHE A 111 -12.91 19.99 -16.76
CA PHE A 111 -12.72 20.99 -15.70
C PHE A 111 -12.34 20.35 -14.36
N ALA A 112 -11.84 21.20 -13.46
CA ALA A 112 -11.37 20.81 -12.14
C ALA A 112 -11.79 21.84 -11.09
N PHE A 113 -11.93 21.38 -9.86
CA PHE A 113 -12.02 22.21 -8.67
C PHE A 113 -10.61 22.48 -8.16
N ALA A 114 -10.20 23.74 -8.07
CA ALA A 114 -8.87 24.15 -7.67
C ALA A 114 -8.90 25.10 -6.48
N LEU A 115 -7.82 25.09 -5.71
CA LEU A 115 -7.60 25.98 -4.58
C LEU A 115 -6.10 26.15 -4.34
N ASP A 116 -5.74 27.28 -3.74
CA ASP A 116 -4.38 27.51 -3.28
C ASP A 116 -4.26 26.97 -1.85
N ILE A 117 -3.21 26.19 -1.60
CA ILE A 117 -2.94 25.56 -0.30
C ILE A 117 -1.53 25.92 0.13
N ALA A 118 -1.41 26.59 1.27
CA ALA A 118 -0.15 26.77 1.97
C ALA A 118 -0.09 25.87 3.21
N ASN A 119 1.06 25.20 3.39
CA ASN A 119 1.40 24.48 4.61
C ASN A 119 2.50 25.24 5.35
N PRO A 120 2.16 25.96 6.44
CA PRO A 120 3.12 26.75 7.19
C PRO A 120 3.97 25.91 8.16
N LYS A 121 3.75 24.59 8.23
CA LYS A 121 4.44 23.68 9.15
C LYS A 121 5.52 22.89 8.41
N PRO A 122 6.58 22.45 9.10
CA PRO A 122 7.65 21.66 8.49
C PRO A 122 7.26 20.20 8.16
N THR A 123 6.12 19.73 8.67
CA THR A 123 5.58 18.38 8.44
C THR A 123 4.61 18.39 7.26
N SER A 124 4.75 17.43 6.34
CA SER A 124 3.81 17.28 5.25
C SER A 124 2.40 16.88 5.74
N VAL A 125 1.39 17.17 4.93
CA VAL A 125 -0.01 16.79 5.16
C VAL A 125 -0.48 15.87 4.04
N TYR A 126 -0.76 14.61 4.36
CA TYR A 126 -1.43 13.70 3.45
C TYR A 126 -2.95 13.89 3.52
N LEU A 127 -3.55 14.39 2.44
CA LEU A 127 -4.98 14.67 2.33
C LEU A 127 -5.67 13.62 1.46
N HIS A 128 -6.78 13.10 1.97
CA HIS A 128 -7.82 12.48 1.16
C HIS A 128 -8.82 13.54 0.71
N VAL A 129 -9.19 13.54 -0.57
CA VAL A 129 -10.19 14.46 -1.11
C VAL A 129 -11.31 13.66 -1.76
N VAL A 130 -12.54 13.83 -1.30
CA VAL A 130 -13.71 13.07 -1.77
C VAL A 130 -14.73 14.02 -2.36
N ALA A 131 -15.10 13.80 -3.62
CA ALA A 131 -16.23 14.49 -4.25
C ALA A 131 -17.45 13.56 -4.24
N THR A 132 -18.61 14.10 -3.88
CA THR A 132 -19.88 13.34 -3.74
C THR A 132 -20.98 14.01 -4.54
N ASP A 133 -21.73 13.24 -5.33
CA ASP A 133 -22.91 13.73 -6.06
C ASP A 133 -24.22 13.53 -5.29
N SER A 134 -25.33 14.06 -5.83
CA SER A 134 -26.65 13.97 -5.18
C SER A 134 -27.22 12.54 -5.12
N HIS A 135 -26.66 11.61 -5.89
CA HIS A 135 -27.02 10.18 -5.89
C HIS A 135 -26.21 9.37 -4.88
N GLY A 136 -25.26 10.01 -4.17
CA GLY A 136 -24.40 9.36 -3.18
C GLY A 136 -23.21 8.64 -3.80
N LYS A 137 -22.90 8.85 -5.08
CA LYS A 137 -21.65 8.35 -5.66
C LYS A 137 -20.49 9.18 -5.15
N GLU A 138 -19.37 8.51 -4.89
CA GLU A 138 -18.17 9.13 -4.37
C GLU A 138 -16.97 8.82 -5.24
N ARG A 139 -16.13 9.83 -5.48
CA ARG A 139 -14.81 9.63 -6.08
C ARG A 139 -13.74 10.20 -5.17
N LYS A 140 -12.75 9.36 -4.84
CA LYS A 140 -11.65 9.72 -3.96
C LYS A 140 -10.37 9.99 -4.75
N ARG A 141 -9.79 11.15 -4.49
CA ARG A 141 -8.42 11.52 -4.86
C ARG A 141 -7.58 11.75 -3.59
N ALA A 142 -6.28 11.88 -3.72
CA ALA A 142 -5.41 12.19 -2.59
C ALA A 142 -4.15 12.95 -3.03
N ILE A 143 -3.54 13.68 -2.09
CA ILE A 143 -2.32 14.45 -2.33
C ILE A 143 -1.51 14.63 -1.05
N ALA A 144 -0.19 14.69 -1.15
CA ALA A 144 0.68 15.16 -0.06
C ALA A 144 1.02 16.64 -0.27
N ILE A 145 0.68 17.48 0.70
CA ILE A 145 1.09 18.88 0.74
C ILE A 145 2.45 18.95 1.45
N PRO A 146 3.55 19.37 0.78
CA PRO A 146 4.86 19.45 1.39
C PRO A 146 4.89 20.37 2.62
N GLY A 147 5.87 20.21 3.50
CA GLY A 147 6.10 21.15 4.60
C GLY A 147 6.67 22.48 4.09
N ASN A 148 6.31 23.59 4.73
CA ASN A 148 6.78 24.95 4.37
C ASN A 148 6.59 25.28 2.88
N SER A 149 5.46 24.91 2.30
CA SER A 149 5.16 25.11 0.88
C SER A 149 3.88 25.90 0.67
N SER A 150 3.74 26.45 -0.53
CA SER A 150 2.49 27.03 -1.05
C SER A 150 2.36 26.68 -2.53
N GLY A 151 1.15 26.43 -3.00
CA GLY A 151 0.89 26.16 -4.42
C GLY A 151 -0.59 25.96 -4.72
N THR A 152 -0.91 25.88 -6.01
CA THR A 152 -2.27 25.57 -6.47
C THR A 152 -2.42 24.07 -6.68
N TYR A 153 -3.49 23.52 -6.13
CA TYR A 153 -3.84 22.10 -6.23
C TYR A 153 -5.21 21.97 -6.88
N TYR A 154 -5.40 20.94 -7.70
CA TYR A 154 -6.69 20.70 -8.36
C TYR A 154 -7.18 19.27 -8.27
N TYR A 155 -8.48 19.14 -8.06
CA TYR A 155 -9.27 17.92 -8.17
C TYR A 155 -9.94 17.94 -9.54
N GLU A 156 -9.47 17.11 -10.47
CA GLU A 156 -10.14 16.96 -11.76
C GLU A 156 -11.50 16.28 -11.56
N LEU A 157 -12.55 17.05 -11.89
CA LEU A 157 -13.95 16.65 -11.78
C LEU A 157 -14.46 16.01 -13.07
N LYS A 158 -13.97 16.48 -14.22
CA LYS A 158 -14.23 15.89 -15.52
C LYS A 158 -13.00 15.96 -16.41
N GLY A 159 -12.57 14.83 -16.95
CA GLY A 159 -11.34 14.69 -17.72
C GLY A 159 -11.47 13.75 -18.92
N PRO A 160 -10.46 13.71 -19.81
CA PRO A 160 -10.49 12.91 -21.03
C PRO A 160 -10.50 11.38 -20.77
N ASP A 161 -10.05 10.94 -19.60
CA ASP A 161 -9.96 9.51 -19.22
C ASP A 161 -11.17 8.98 -18.46
N ASP A 162 -12.20 9.80 -18.25
CA ASP A 162 -13.34 9.42 -17.41
C ASP A 162 -14.07 8.19 -17.98
N GLY A 163 -13.90 7.06 -17.32
CA GLY A 163 -14.50 5.78 -17.74
C GLY A 163 -13.60 4.91 -18.62
N VAL A 164 -12.34 5.30 -18.84
CA VAL A 164 -11.35 4.44 -19.51
C VAL A 164 -10.65 3.55 -18.48
N GLU A 165 -10.55 2.25 -18.79
CA GLU A 165 -9.71 1.31 -18.04
C GLU A 165 -8.36 1.17 -18.75
N THR A 166 -7.34 1.82 -18.19
CA THR A 166 -6.00 1.93 -18.79
C THR A 166 -5.06 0.81 -18.36
N GLY A 167 -5.47 0.00 -17.38
CA GLY A 167 -4.60 -0.98 -16.72
C GLY A 167 -3.54 -0.35 -15.82
N ILE A 168 -3.72 0.92 -15.43
CA ILE A 168 -2.85 1.64 -14.51
C ILE A 168 -3.72 2.32 -13.45
N ARG A 169 -3.37 2.21 -12.17
CA ARG A 169 -4.17 2.77 -11.08
C ARG A 169 -4.22 4.30 -11.09
N SER A 170 -3.10 4.96 -11.38
CA SER A 170 -3.04 6.41 -11.62
C SER A 170 -2.35 6.70 -12.94
N ASN A 171 -3.08 7.38 -13.82
CA ASN A 171 -2.62 7.77 -15.14
C ASN A 171 -1.59 8.91 -15.06
N PRO A 172 -0.76 9.08 -16.10
CA PRO A 172 0.00 10.32 -16.26
C PRO A 172 -0.95 11.50 -16.41
N PRO A 173 -0.56 12.71 -15.94
CA PRO A 173 -1.38 13.89 -16.13
C PRO A 173 -1.59 14.15 -17.64
N SER A 174 -2.85 14.34 -18.04
CA SER A 174 -3.22 14.69 -19.41
C SER A 174 -3.25 16.21 -19.63
N TRP A 175 -3.38 16.99 -18.56
CA TRP A 175 -3.43 18.45 -18.63
C TRP A 175 -2.03 19.05 -18.61
N ASN A 176 -1.75 19.94 -19.56
CA ASN A 176 -0.58 20.81 -19.48
C ASN A 176 -0.88 21.94 -18.47
N SER A 177 -0.44 21.75 -17.23
CA SER A 177 -0.72 22.65 -16.13
C SER A 177 0.48 22.84 -15.22
N ASP A 178 0.63 24.05 -14.67
CA ASP A 178 1.62 24.39 -13.65
C ASP A 178 1.14 24.01 -12.23
N TYR A 179 -0.10 23.50 -12.13
CA TYR A 179 -0.75 23.15 -10.86
C TYR A 179 -0.60 21.68 -10.53
N GLN A 180 -0.73 21.36 -9.23
CA GLN A 180 -0.55 20.01 -8.73
C GLN A 180 -1.86 19.21 -8.79
N ASN A 181 -1.86 18.09 -9.52
CA ASN A 181 -3.02 17.21 -9.65
C ASN A 181 -3.20 16.35 -8.40
N MET A 182 -4.43 16.28 -7.88
CA MET A 182 -4.80 15.30 -6.87
C MET A 182 -4.96 13.91 -7.52
N ILE A 183 -4.27 12.93 -6.98
CA ILE A 183 -4.12 11.60 -7.58
C ILE A 183 -5.37 10.75 -7.35
N TYR A 184 -5.92 10.15 -8.41
CA TYR A 184 -7.05 9.22 -8.31
C TYR A 184 -6.72 8.02 -7.43
N ARG A 185 -7.67 7.65 -6.56
CA ARG A 185 -7.54 6.50 -5.66
C ARG A 185 -8.57 5.41 -5.97
N TRP A 186 -9.83 5.64 -5.65
CA TRP A 186 -10.94 4.71 -5.83
C TRP A 186 -12.28 5.45 -5.84
N GLY A 187 -13.36 4.73 -6.11
CA GLY A 187 -14.72 5.26 -6.21
C GLY A 187 -15.20 5.31 -7.66
N ASP A 188 -16.34 5.95 -7.88
CA ASP A 188 -16.95 6.08 -9.21
C ASP A 188 -16.07 6.94 -10.12
N LYS A 189 -15.61 6.38 -11.25
CA LYS A 189 -14.84 7.14 -12.25
C LYS A 189 -15.68 8.27 -12.88
N GLN A 190 -17.00 8.15 -12.91
CA GLN A 190 -17.94 9.13 -13.49
C GLN A 190 -18.94 9.62 -12.44
N LEU A 191 -18.67 10.81 -11.89
CA LEU A 191 -19.61 11.52 -11.02
C LEU A 191 -20.65 12.27 -11.84
N ASP A 192 -21.87 12.42 -11.31
CA ASP A 192 -22.85 13.32 -11.89
C ASP A 192 -22.51 14.79 -11.56
N VAL A 193 -21.75 15.41 -12.48
CA VAL A 193 -21.34 16.82 -12.38
C VAL A 193 -22.49 17.81 -12.58
N SER A 194 -23.70 17.36 -12.93
CA SER A 194 -24.89 18.23 -12.96
C SER A 194 -25.56 18.38 -11.58
N SER A 195 -25.13 17.57 -10.59
CA SER A 195 -25.73 17.54 -9.27
C SER A 195 -24.69 17.28 -8.15
N LEU A 196 -23.52 17.91 -8.23
CA LEU A 196 -22.47 17.74 -7.22
C LEU A 196 -22.87 18.36 -5.88
N LYS A 197 -22.66 17.62 -4.79
CA LYS A 197 -23.10 18.02 -3.44
C LYS A 197 -21.97 18.56 -2.58
N SER A 198 -20.80 17.93 -2.63
CA SER A 198 -19.70 18.28 -1.72
C SER A 198 -18.34 17.85 -2.23
N ILE A 199 -17.31 18.55 -1.74
CA ILE A 199 -15.90 18.16 -1.85
C ILE A 199 -15.29 18.24 -0.44
N ALA A 200 -14.90 17.09 0.11
CA ALA A 200 -14.40 16.94 1.47
C ALA A 200 -12.89 16.66 1.49
N PHE A 201 -12.15 17.39 2.33
CA PHE A 201 -10.73 17.25 2.60
C PHE A 201 -10.55 16.61 3.98
N THR A 202 -9.97 15.41 4.02
CA THR A 202 -9.89 14.57 5.23
C THR A 202 -8.47 14.12 5.51
N VAL A 203 -8.09 14.14 6.78
CA VAL A 203 -6.88 13.49 7.30
C VAL A 203 -7.30 12.40 8.29
N THR A 204 -6.72 11.20 8.16
CA THR A 204 -7.08 10.04 8.98
C THR A 204 -5.83 9.24 9.39
N GLY A 205 -5.78 8.79 10.65
CA GLY A 205 -4.72 7.90 11.14
C GLY A 205 -3.35 8.58 11.24
N VAL A 206 -3.34 9.81 11.74
CA VAL A 206 -2.15 10.67 11.88
C VAL A 206 -1.85 10.93 13.36
N LEU A 207 -0.57 11.09 13.71
CA LEU A 207 -0.10 11.17 15.10
C LEU A 207 -0.05 12.58 15.69
N GLU A 208 -0.34 13.61 14.89
CA GLU A 208 -0.25 15.03 15.24
C GLU A 208 -1.38 15.85 14.60
N ASN A 209 -1.61 17.08 15.07
CA ASN A 209 -2.52 18.01 14.39
C ASN A 209 -1.86 18.50 13.09
N LYS A 210 -2.67 18.80 12.08
CA LYS A 210 -2.21 19.36 10.81
C LYS A 210 -2.82 20.74 10.59
N THR A 211 -2.03 21.67 10.05
CA THR A 211 -2.49 23.04 9.76
C THR A 211 -2.28 23.34 8.29
N LEU A 212 -3.29 23.91 7.64
CA LEU A 212 -3.23 24.41 6.27
C LEU A 212 -3.85 25.80 6.21
N ILE A 213 -3.46 26.58 5.22
CA ILE A 213 -4.09 27.84 4.86
C ILE A 213 -4.63 27.68 3.44
N LEU A 214 -5.94 27.85 3.27
CA LEU A 214 -6.65 27.67 2.01
C LEU A 214 -7.11 29.01 1.46
N ASP A 215 -6.98 29.19 0.15
CA ASP A 215 -7.36 30.42 -0.53
C ASP A 215 -7.81 30.17 -1.98
N ASN A 216 -8.45 31.15 -2.62
CA ASN A 216 -8.78 31.20 -4.04
C ASN A 216 -9.47 29.92 -4.57
N VAL A 217 -10.51 29.45 -3.90
CA VAL A 217 -11.25 28.26 -4.34
C VAL A 217 -12.03 28.59 -5.62
N ARG A 218 -11.79 27.85 -6.70
CA ARG A 218 -12.25 28.21 -8.05
C ARG A 218 -12.41 26.99 -8.97
N LEU A 219 -13.15 27.15 -10.06
CA LEU A 219 -13.18 26.17 -11.15
C LEU A 219 -12.18 26.56 -12.25
N ILE A 220 -11.44 25.57 -12.75
CA ILE A 220 -10.45 25.76 -13.81
C ILE A 220 -10.68 24.76 -14.95
N GLN A 221 -10.21 25.12 -16.15
CA GLN A 221 -10.17 24.28 -17.33
C GLN A 221 -8.71 24.08 -17.78
N PRO A 222 -8.39 22.98 -18.49
CA PRO A 222 -7.03 22.79 -18.98
C PRO A 222 -6.65 23.87 -19.99
N LYS A 223 -5.41 24.39 -19.90
CA LYS A 223 -4.83 25.24 -20.96
C LYS A 223 -4.79 24.48 -22.30
N SER A 224 -4.37 23.21 -22.23
CA SER A 224 -4.41 22.24 -23.32
C SER A 224 -4.32 20.82 -22.75
N ILE A 225 -4.64 19.83 -23.59
CA ILE A 225 -4.55 18.40 -23.28
C ILE A 225 -3.43 17.82 -24.14
N ASP A 226 -2.51 17.06 -23.54
CA ASP A 226 -1.57 16.21 -24.29
C ASP A 226 -2.34 15.00 -24.81
N GLU A 227 -2.43 14.82 -26.13
CA GLU A 227 -3.10 13.66 -26.75
C GLU A 227 -2.22 12.39 -26.72
N ASN A 228 -0.94 12.52 -26.38
CA ASN A 228 0.03 11.42 -26.37
C ASN A 228 0.53 11.07 -24.96
N TYR A 229 -0.14 11.55 -23.92
CA TYR A 229 0.22 11.31 -22.51
C TYR A 229 0.43 9.83 -22.17
N PHE A 230 -0.26 8.87 -22.81
CA PHE A 230 0.02 7.43 -22.65
C PHE A 230 1.12 6.85 -23.54
N LYS A 231 1.50 7.51 -24.64
CA LYS A 231 2.49 6.97 -25.58
C LYS A 231 3.90 7.20 -25.08
N GLY A 232 4.78 6.20 -25.21
CA GLY A 232 6.19 6.31 -24.85
C GLY A 232 6.39 6.74 -23.40
N LEU A 233 5.72 6.06 -22.46
CA LEU A 233 5.86 6.29 -21.03
C LEU A 233 7.10 5.61 -20.46
N VAL A 234 7.48 4.46 -21.01
CA VAL A 234 8.42 3.53 -20.41
C VAL A 234 9.67 3.41 -21.29
N ASP A 235 10.83 3.74 -20.72
CA ASP A 235 12.14 3.55 -21.36
C ASP A 235 12.60 2.08 -21.34
N GLU A 236 13.77 1.78 -21.89
CA GLU A 236 14.29 0.42 -21.96
C GLU A 236 14.60 -0.18 -20.57
N PHE A 237 14.78 0.65 -19.54
CA PHE A 237 14.99 0.25 -18.14
C PHE A 237 13.69 0.12 -17.35
N GLY A 238 12.53 0.41 -17.94
CA GLY A 238 11.25 0.37 -17.23
C GLY A 238 10.95 1.66 -16.44
N GLN A 239 11.74 2.71 -16.63
CA GLN A 239 11.59 3.99 -15.95
C GLN A 239 10.71 4.94 -16.77
N ASN A 240 10.35 6.07 -16.16
CA ASN A 240 9.58 7.09 -16.83
C ASN A 240 10.43 7.82 -17.87
N ASP A 241 10.12 7.62 -19.14
CA ASP A 241 10.85 8.21 -20.28
C ASP A 241 10.61 9.72 -20.36
N LYS A 242 9.44 10.18 -19.92
CA LYS A 242 8.99 11.59 -20.05
C LYS A 242 9.47 12.51 -18.92
N LEU A 243 9.94 11.93 -17.82
CA LEU A 243 10.36 12.70 -16.64
C LEU A 243 11.84 12.49 -16.35
N GLU A 244 12.49 13.58 -15.96
CA GLU A 244 13.81 13.53 -15.31
C GLU A 244 13.61 13.52 -13.79
N PHE A 245 14.39 12.68 -13.10
CA PHE A 245 14.35 12.53 -11.65
C PHE A 245 15.71 12.09 -11.11
N VAL A 246 15.98 12.37 -9.83
CA VAL A 246 17.32 12.33 -9.24
C VAL A 246 18.05 10.99 -9.42
N ASN A 247 17.32 9.87 -9.41
CA ASN A 247 17.90 8.52 -9.46
C ASN A 247 17.64 7.79 -10.79
N LYS A 248 17.33 8.51 -11.87
CA LYS A 248 17.14 7.91 -13.20
C LYS A 248 18.45 7.33 -13.71
N VAL A 249 18.43 6.04 -14.07
CA VAL A 249 19.56 5.34 -14.68
C VAL A 249 19.58 5.63 -16.17
N GLN A 250 20.71 6.10 -16.69
CA GLN A 250 20.89 6.53 -18.07
C GLN A 250 21.68 5.51 -18.90
N SER A 251 22.39 4.57 -18.27
CA SER A 251 23.13 3.52 -18.98
C SER A 251 23.38 2.28 -18.14
N VAL A 252 23.72 1.17 -18.80
CA VAL A 252 24.10 -0.09 -18.15
C VAL A 252 25.41 0.07 -17.35
N GLU A 253 26.35 0.88 -17.83
CA GLU A 253 27.60 1.19 -17.13
C GLU A 253 27.34 1.94 -15.82
N GLN A 254 26.42 2.92 -15.84
CA GLN A 254 25.99 3.61 -14.62
C GLN A 254 25.35 2.63 -13.64
N LEU A 255 24.43 1.77 -14.12
CA LEU A 255 23.78 0.75 -13.30
C LEU A 255 24.78 -0.21 -12.63
N ARG A 256 25.78 -0.67 -13.39
CA ARG A 256 26.85 -1.55 -12.88
C ARG A 256 27.74 -0.85 -11.85
N LYS A 257 28.11 0.40 -12.11
CA LYS A 257 28.92 1.20 -11.17
C LYS A 257 28.19 1.39 -9.83
N LEU A 258 26.91 1.77 -9.87
CA LEU A 258 26.07 1.89 -8.66
C LEU A 258 25.98 0.55 -7.91
N SER A 259 25.87 -0.56 -8.64
CA SER A 259 25.89 -1.90 -8.04
C SER A 259 27.21 -2.21 -7.35
N GLU A 260 28.35 -1.92 -7.96
CA GLU A 260 29.67 -2.18 -7.38
C GLU A 260 29.89 -1.37 -6.10
N GLU A 261 29.51 -0.09 -6.12
CA GLU A 261 29.56 0.81 -4.96
C GLU A 261 28.69 0.31 -3.81
N GLU A 262 27.49 -0.19 -4.11
CA GLU A 262 26.59 -0.78 -3.12
C GLU A 262 27.20 -2.07 -2.53
N GLN A 263 27.60 -3.02 -3.38
CA GLN A 263 28.08 -4.34 -2.95
C GLN A 263 29.30 -4.23 -2.02
N ALA A 264 30.17 -3.25 -2.26
CA ALA A 264 31.35 -2.99 -1.42
C ALA A 264 30.99 -2.58 0.02
N GLN A 265 29.77 -2.12 0.27
CA GLN A 265 29.31 -1.64 1.57
C GLN A 265 28.40 -2.64 2.31
N LEU A 266 28.01 -3.74 1.64
CA LEU A 266 27.06 -4.67 2.21
C LEU A 266 27.71 -5.59 3.25
N ARG A 267 27.04 -5.74 4.39
CA ARG A 267 27.34 -6.71 5.44
C ARG A 267 26.85 -8.10 5.05
N THR A 268 27.60 -9.11 5.49
CA THR A 268 27.21 -10.52 5.37
C THR A 268 26.73 -11.13 6.70
N THR A 269 26.83 -10.36 7.79
CA THR A 269 26.40 -10.74 9.15
C THR A 269 25.42 -9.70 9.72
N PRO A 270 24.59 -10.09 10.72
CA PRO A 270 23.73 -9.16 11.44
C PRO A 270 24.48 -7.95 12.02
N LEU A 271 23.72 -6.91 12.40
CA LEU A 271 24.28 -5.79 13.16
C LEU A 271 24.89 -6.28 14.49
N ASP A 272 25.88 -5.54 14.99
CA ASP A 272 26.48 -5.83 16.28
C ASP A 272 25.41 -5.74 17.39
N GLY A 273 25.53 -6.57 18.44
CA GLY A 273 24.51 -6.69 19.49
C GLY A 273 23.29 -7.55 19.11
N ARG A 274 23.31 -8.22 17.94
CA ARG A 274 22.28 -9.18 17.50
C ARG A 274 22.71 -10.63 17.69
N SER A 275 21.76 -11.50 18.02
CA SER A 275 21.95 -12.95 17.97
C SER A 275 22.06 -13.43 16.51
N ILE A 276 22.41 -14.70 16.29
CA ILE A 276 22.43 -15.29 14.94
C ILE A 276 21.06 -15.19 14.25
N PHE A 277 19.96 -15.23 15.02
CA PHE A 277 18.59 -15.11 14.53
C PHE A 277 18.09 -13.65 14.55
N GLY A 278 18.95 -12.65 14.77
CA GLY A 278 18.56 -11.24 14.80
C GLY A 278 17.95 -10.74 16.11
N GLY A 279 17.86 -11.59 17.14
CA GLY A 279 17.40 -11.25 18.49
C GLY A 279 18.35 -10.31 19.24
N TRP A 280 17.94 -9.79 20.40
CA TRP A 280 18.74 -8.86 21.21
C TRP A 280 19.78 -9.60 22.04
N ALA A 281 21.03 -9.68 21.58
CA ALA A 281 22.07 -10.46 22.25
C ALA A 281 22.49 -9.89 23.63
N GLU A 282 22.31 -8.58 23.81
CA GLU A 282 22.61 -7.87 25.07
C GLU A 282 21.42 -7.84 26.03
N GLY A 283 20.25 -8.30 25.59
CA GLY A 283 19.03 -8.36 26.39
C GLY A 283 18.95 -9.58 27.31
N PRO A 284 17.86 -9.70 28.08
CA PRO A 284 17.61 -10.89 28.88
C PRO A 284 17.47 -12.13 27.98
N LYS A 285 18.05 -13.24 28.43
CA LYS A 285 17.95 -14.54 27.77
C LYS A 285 16.87 -15.38 28.46
N LEU A 286 15.86 -15.76 27.69
CA LEU A 286 14.72 -16.58 28.10
C LEU A 286 14.96 -18.05 27.73
N GLU A 287 13.96 -18.90 27.95
CA GLU A 287 14.00 -20.30 27.52
C GLU A 287 14.17 -20.43 25.99
N ALA A 288 15.18 -21.18 25.57
CA ALA A 288 15.47 -21.50 24.18
C ALA A 288 14.80 -22.82 23.78
N THR A 289 13.77 -22.75 22.94
CA THR A 289 13.01 -23.93 22.49
C THR A 289 13.50 -24.49 21.15
N GLY A 290 14.46 -23.82 20.50
CA GLY A 290 14.87 -24.11 19.13
C GLY A 290 13.94 -23.56 18.06
N PHE A 291 12.87 -22.83 18.43
CA PHE A 291 11.93 -22.21 17.49
C PHE A 291 11.50 -20.83 17.99
N PHE A 292 11.02 -19.98 17.08
CA PHE A 292 10.39 -18.73 17.46
C PHE A 292 9.10 -18.96 18.25
N ARG A 293 8.88 -18.14 19.28
CA ARG A 293 7.67 -18.18 20.13
C ARG A 293 7.33 -16.78 20.63
N THR A 294 6.20 -16.63 21.30
CA THR A 294 5.78 -15.37 21.94
C THR A 294 6.00 -15.42 23.45
N GLN A 295 6.26 -14.26 24.06
CA GLN A 295 6.24 -14.10 25.52
C GLN A 295 5.98 -12.63 25.88
N LYS A 296 5.15 -12.38 26.90
CA LYS A 296 5.00 -11.05 27.48
C LYS A 296 6.10 -10.82 28.52
N VAL A 297 6.85 -9.74 28.37
CA VAL A 297 8.00 -9.39 29.22
C VAL A 297 7.81 -7.94 29.69
N ASN A 298 7.75 -7.72 31.00
CA ASN A 298 7.55 -6.40 31.61
C ASN A 298 6.36 -5.62 31.01
N GLY A 299 5.22 -6.31 30.82
CA GLY A 299 4.00 -5.73 30.26
C GLY A 299 3.98 -5.55 28.75
N LYS A 300 5.09 -5.81 28.04
CA LYS A 300 5.21 -5.70 26.58
C LYS A 300 5.27 -7.09 25.93
N TRP A 301 4.48 -7.34 24.90
CA TRP A 301 4.62 -8.55 24.10
C TRP A 301 5.92 -8.52 23.30
N ALA A 302 6.57 -9.68 23.22
CA ALA A 302 7.78 -9.90 22.43
C ALA A 302 7.67 -11.23 21.68
N LEU A 303 8.41 -11.34 20.58
CA LEU A 303 8.85 -12.65 20.11
C LEU A 303 10.10 -13.07 20.89
N VAL A 304 10.39 -14.36 20.89
CA VAL A 304 11.62 -14.94 21.42
C VAL A 304 12.21 -15.78 20.32
N ASP A 305 13.48 -15.56 20.01
CA ASP A 305 14.19 -16.29 18.97
C ASP A 305 14.50 -17.74 19.41
N PRO A 306 14.91 -18.64 18.47
CA PRO A 306 15.23 -20.02 18.80
C PRO A 306 16.28 -20.22 19.89
N SER A 307 17.15 -19.22 20.11
CA SER A 307 18.20 -19.22 21.12
C SER A 307 17.79 -18.56 22.45
N GLY A 308 16.54 -18.13 22.59
CA GLY A 308 15.99 -17.53 23.80
C GLY A 308 16.14 -16.01 23.90
N TYR A 309 16.62 -15.31 22.88
CA TYR A 309 16.76 -13.84 22.94
C TYR A 309 15.46 -13.15 22.55
N LEU A 310 15.20 -11.98 23.15
CA LEU A 310 14.08 -11.13 22.75
C LEU A 310 14.19 -10.76 21.27
N PHE A 311 13.07 -10.84 20.56
CA PHE A 311 12.99 -10.58 19.13
C PHE A 311 11.81 -9.65 18.83
N PHE A 312 12.03 -8.74 17.88
CA PHE A 312 11.02 -7.86 17.33
C PHE A 312 11.21 -7.84 15.82
N SER A 313 10.16 -8.19 15.08
CA SER A 313 10.27 -8.38 13.63
C SER A 313 10.15 -7.06 12.88
N THR A 314 11.26 -6.57 12.34
CA THR A 314 11.29 -5.59 11.26
C THR A 314 11.69 -6.29 9.97
N GLY A 315 10.97 -6.01 8.88
CA GLY A 315 11.23 -6.66 7.60
C GLY A 315 10.49 -6.02 6.43
N ILE A 316 10.74 -6.58 5.24
CA ILE A 316 10.14 -6.18 3.98
C ILE A 316 9.40 -7.38 3.38
N ALA A 317 8.13 -7.19 3.04
CA ALA A 317 7.29 -8.18 2.37
C ALA A 317 7.46 -8.15 0.84
N ASN A 318 6.96 -9.20 0.18
CA ASN A 318 6.96 -9.41 -1.26
C ASN A 318 8.36 -9.34 -1.91
N VAL A 319 9.30 -10.09 -1.33
CA VAL A 319 10.64 -10.28 -1.90
C VAL A 319 10.59 -11.48 -2.84
N ARG A 320 10.03 -11.24 -4.04
CA ARG A 320 9.89 -12.21 -5.13
C ARG A 320 9.70 -11.47 -6.46
N LEU A 321 9.79 -12.20 -7.57
CA LEU A 321 9.64 -11.60 -8.91
C LEU A 321 8.21 -11.71 -9.49
N ALA A 322 7.30 -12.42 -8.82
CA ALA A 322 5.94 -12.71 -9.30
C ALA A 322 5.12 -11.45 -9.65
N ASN A 323 5.35 -10.33 -8.95
CA ASN A 323 4.58 -9.10 -9.12
C ASN A 323 5.33 -7.98 -9.84
N THR A 324 6.45 -8.31 -10.51
CA THR A 324 7.33 -7.33 -11.18
C THR A 324 7.02 -7.11 -12.66
N SER A 325 6.12 -7.91 -13.26
CA SER A 325 5.79 -7.78 -14.67
C SER A 325 4.57 -6.88 -14.91
N THR A 326 4.56 -6.22 -16.06
CA THR A 326 3.46 -5.36 -16.56
C THR A 326 2.91 -5.89 -17.88
N ILE A 327 1.62 -5.70 -18.14
CA ILE A 327 0.96 -6.11 -19.39
C ILE A 327 1.49 -5.28 -20.57
N THR A 328 1.97 -5.96 -21.61
CA THR A 328 2.61 -5.32 -22.79
C THR A 328 1.61 -4.85 -23.84
N GLY A 329 0.36 -5.34 -23.82
CA GLY A 329 -0.63 -5.08 -24.88
C GLY A 329 -0.60 -6.08 -26.03
N TYR A 330 0.16 -7.17 -25.91
CA TYR A 330 0.17 -8.28 -26.84
C TYR A 330 -0.50 -9.53 -26.24
N ASP A 331 -1.01 -10.39 -27.11
CA ASP A 331 -1.56 -11.69 -26.75
C ASP A 331 -1.21 -12.75 -27.82
N PHE A 332 -1.60 -13.99 -27.56
CA PHE A 332 -1.35 -15.16 -28.40
C PHE A 332 -2.64 -15.93 -28.68
N ASP A 333 -2.55 -16.90 -29.60
CA ASP A 333 -3.59 -17.90 -29.81
C ASP A 333 -3.80 -18.73 -28.53
N GLN A 334 -4.99 -18.63 -27.95
CA GLN A 334 -5.36 -19.25 -26.69
C GLN A 334 -5.33 -20.77 -26.73
N SER A 335 -5.49 -21.39 -27.90
CA SER A 335 -5.38 -22.85 -28.04
C SER A 335 -3.96 -23.36 -27.73
N LYS A 336 -2.97 -22.46 -27.69
CA LYS A 336 -1.57 -22.75 -27.43
C LYS A 336 -1.11 -22.33 -26.02
N ILE A 337 -1.99 -21.75 -25.21
CA ILE A 337 -1.71 -21.32 -23.84
C ILE A 337 -2.20 -22.39 -22.85
N PRO A 338 -1.30 -22.97 -22.01
CA PRO A 338 -1.69 -23.94 -21.00
C PRO A 338 -2.63 -23.35 -19.96
N GLN A 339 -3.85 -23.88 -19.87
CA GLN A 339 -4.87 -23.44 -18.93
C GLN A 339 -4.61 -23.98 -17.52
N ARG A 340 -5.09 -23.24 -16.51
CA ARG A 340 -5.06 -23.64 -15.10
C ARG A 340 -5.79 -24.97 -14.91
N GLN A 341 -5.34 -25.77 -13.95
CA GLN A 341 -5.96 -27.06 -13.65
C GLN A 341 -6.65 -27.01 -12.28
N PRO A 342 -7.78 -27.72 -12.09
CA PRO A 342 -8.37 -27.89 -10.77
C PRO A 342 -7.34 -28.48 -9.80
N GLY A 343 -7.20 -27.87 -8.62
CA GLY A 343 -6.28 -28.33 -7.57
C GLY A 343 -4.96 -27.58 -7.49
N ASP A 344 -4.69 -26.62 -8.39
CA ASP A 344 -3.57 -25.68 -8.27
C ASP A 344 -3.45 -25.13 -6.84
N LEU A 345 -2.21 -24.98 -6.37
CA LEU A 345 -1.92 -24.55 -5.00
C LEU A 345 -1.60 -23.05 -4.88
N THR A 346 -1.23 -22.43 -6.01
CA THR A 346 -0.83 -21.03 -6.09
C THR A 346 -1.80 -20.28 -6.99
N PRO A 347 -2.38 -19.14 -6.56
CA PRO A 347 -3.19 -18.29 -7.42
C PRO A 347 -2.33 -17.60 -8.49
N GLU A 348 -2.94 -17.19 -9.61
CA GLU A 348 -2.23 -16.68 -10.79
C GLU A 348 -1.32 -15.48 -10.46
N ASP A 349 -1.78 -14.57 -9.60
CA ASP A 349 -1.03 -13.37 -9.16
C ASP A 349 0.28 -13.69 -8.44
N SER A 350 0.37 -14.89 -7.87
CA SER A 350 1.49 -15.33 -7.05
C SER A 350 2.38 -16.34 -7.78
N LEU A 351 2.09 -16.66 -9.04
CA LEU A 351 2.99 -17.41 -9.89
C LEU A 351 4.19 -16.54 -10.29
N GLY A 352 5.37 -17.16 -10.34
CA GLY A 352 6.56 -16.53 -10.90
C GLY A 352 6.37 -16.12 -12.37
N LEU A 353 7.43 -15.55 -12.94
CA LEU A 353 7.44 -15.19 -14.35
C LEU A 353 7.36 -16.46 -15.23
N ASN A 354 6.38 -16.52 -16.12
CA ASN A 354 6.03 -17.68 -16.93
C ASN A 354 5.87 -17.28 -18.40
N ARG A 355 6.89 -17.51 -19.22
CA ARG A 355 6.87 -17.15 -20.66
C ARG A 355 5.82 -17.94 -21.43
N ALA A 356 5.22 -17.33 -22.45
CA ALA A 356 4.37 -18.06 -23.39
C ALA A 356 5.15 -19.21 -24.06
N PRO A 357 4.53 -20.37 -24.35
CA PRO A 357 5.22 -21.47 -25.02
C PRO A 357 5.73 -21.08 -26.40
N ASP A 358 6.86 -21.65 -26.82
CA ASP A 358 7.47 -21.34 -28.12
C ASP A 358 6.51 -21.55 -29.31
N ALA A 359 5.61 -22.55 -29.22
CA ALA A 359 4.60 -22.81 -30.24
C ALA A 359 3.57 -21.67 -30.40
N ALA A 360 3.36 -20.87 -29.36
CA ALA A 360 2.46 -19.72 -29.35
C ALA A 360 3.09 -18.47 -29.98
N LEU A 361 4.43 -18.33 -29.95
CA LEU A 361 5.12 -17.12 -30.38
C LEU A 361 4.80 -16.64 -31.81
N PRO A 362 4.63 -17.52 -32.83
CA PRO A 362 4.23 -17.09 -34.17
C PRO A 362 2.84 -16.45 -34.25
N THR A 363 2.03 -16.55 -33.18
CA THR A 363 0.67 -15.99 -33.10
C THR A 363 0.59 -14.71 -32.29
N ARG A 364 1.74 -14.16 -31.89
CA ARG A 364 1.83 -12.90 -31.16
C ARG A 364 1.18 -11.78 -31.96
N HIS A 365 0.19 -11.11 -31.38
CA HIS A 365 -0.53 -9.99 -32.00
C HIS A 365 -0.86 -8.92 -30.96
N ILE A 366 -1.12 -7.69 -31.41
CA ILE A 366 -1.53 -6.60 -30.52
C ILE A 366 -2.97 -6.86 -30.09
N SER A 367 -3.20 -7.02 -28.79
CA SER A 367 -4.53 -7.13 -28.17
C SER A 367 -5.02 -5.81 -27.59
N SER A 368 -4.10 -4.89 -27.27
CA SER A 368 -4.41 -3.54 -26.80
C SER A 368 -3.38 -2.52 -27.32
N PRO A 369 -3.73 -1.71 -28.33
CA PRO A 369 -2.87 -0.62 -28.80
C PRO A 369 -2.52 0.37 -27.69
N LEU A 370 -3.49 0.70 -26.82
CA LEU A 370 -3.27 1.57 -25.66
C LEU A 370 -2.09 1.09 -24.80
N ARG A 371 -2.00 -0.21 -24.53
CA ARG A 371 -0.90 -0.79 -23.74
C ARG A 371 0.38 -0.89 -24.55
N ALA A 372 0.30 -1.36 -25.80
CA ALA A 372 1.46 -1.55 -26.66
C ALA A 372 2.24 -0.24 -26.91
N GLU A 373 1.53 0.89 -27.04
CA GLU A 373 2.14 2.19 -27.31
C GLU A 373 2.78 2.85 -26.07
N MET A 374 2.60 2.30 -24.87
CA MET A 374 3.24 2.83 -23.65
C MET A 374 4.75 2.61 -23.61
N PHE A 375 5.26 1.62 -24.35
CA PHE A 375 6.66 1.20 -24.27
C PHE A 375 7.44 1.74 -25.47
N THR A 376 8.53 2.46 -25.22
CA THR A 376 9.46 2.85 -26.29
C THR A 376 10.33 1.69 -26.75
N TRP A 377 10.44 0.67 -25.90
CA TRP A 377 11.24 -0.52 -26.14
C TRP A 377 10.64 -1.79 -25.51
N LEU A 378 10.69 -2.89 -26.26
CA LEU A 378 10.55 -4.27 -25.79
C LEU A 378 11.53 -5.14 -26.61
N PRO A 379 12.19 -6.15 -26.00
CA PRO A 379 13.15 -6.98 -26.73
C PRO A 379 12.45 -7.93 -27.70
N GLN A 380 13.21 -8.49 -28.63
CA GLN A 380 12.75 -9.67 -29.37
C GLN A 380 12.79 -10.91 -28.48
N TYR A 381 11.98 -11.92 -28.82
CA TYR A 381 11.83 -13.14 -28.01
C TYR A 381 13.09 -14.02 -27.96
N ASP A 382 13.96 -13.91 -28.98
CA ASP A 382 15.20 -14.67 -29.16
C ASP A 382 16.45 -13.93 -28.65
N GLU A 383 16.33 -12.65 -28.30
CA GLU A 383 17.38 -11.90 -27.62
C GLU A 383 17.52 -12.34 -26.15
N PRO A 384 18.70 -12.17 -25.50
CA PRO A 384 18.89 -12.55 -24.10
C PRO A 384 17.85 -11.96 -23.15
N LEU A 385 17.45 -10.70 -23.35
CA LEU A 385 16.44 -10.03 -22.53
C LEU A 385 15.01 -10.54 -22.82
N GLY A 386 14.77 -11.26 -23.91
CA GLY A 386 13.51 -11.93 -24.23
C GLY A 386 13.13 -13.03 -23.21
N LEU A 387 14.08 -13.48 -22.37
CA LEU A 387 13.80 -14.34 -21.22
C LEU A 387 12.98 -13.65 -20.12
N ASN A 388 12.77 -12.33 -20.19
CA ASN A 388 12.02 -11.54 -19.21
C ASN A 388 10.55 -11.33 -19.60
N PHE A 389 10.09 -11.92 -20.70
CA PHE A 389 8.66 -12.04 -21.00
C PHE A 389 7.98 -13.06 -20.09
N GLY A 390 6.72 -12.78 -19.76
CA GLY A 390 5.81 -13.66 -19.05
C GLY A 390 4.42 -13.65 -19.68
N TYR A 391 3.46 -14.33 -19.05
CA TYR A 391 2.08 -14.39 -19.50
C TYR A 391 1.14 -14.53 -18.33
N ARG A 392 0.09 -13.72 -18.28
CA ARG A 392 -0.99 -13.85 -17.29
C ARG A 392 -2.25 -14.32 -17.99
N ARG A 393 -2.82 -15.42 -17.48
CA ARG A 393 -4.05 -16.04 -18.00
C ARG A 393 -5.31 -15.33 -17.56
N GLU A 394 -5.20 -14.59 -16.46
CA GLU A 394 -6.25 -13.78 -15.85
C GLU A 394 -5.60 -12.62 -15.09
N VAL A 395 -6.33 -11.51 -15.00
CA VAL A 395 -6.02 -10.35 -14.16
C VAL A 395 -7.25 -10.01 -13.34
N HIS A 396 -7.08 -9.41 -12.16
CA HIS A 396 -8.19 -8.92 -11.34
C HIS A 396 -8.85 -7.69 -11.95
N THR A 397 -8.05 -6.75 -12.46
CA THR A 397 -8.53 -5.57 -13.17
C THR A 397 -7.45 -5.08 -14.15
N GLY A 398 -7.84 -4.68 -15.35
CA GLY A 398 -6.93 -4.06 -16.30
C GLY A 398 -7.55 -3.78 -17.65
N ALA A 399 -6.78 -3.14 -18.55
CA ALA A 399 -7.23 -2.81 -19.91
C ALA A 399 -7.57 -4.04 -20.76
N ILE A 400 -7.06 -5.22 -20.40
CA ILE A 400 -7.33 -6.52 -21.00
C ILE A 400 -7.43 -7.57 -19.89
N GLU A 401 -8.18 -8.64 -20.13
CA GLU A 401 -8.43 -9.69 -19.13
C GLU A 401 -7.25 -10.66 -18.94
N ARG A 402 -6.32 -10.70 -19.90
CA ARG A 402 -5.15 -11.58 -19.95
C ARG A 402 -4.15 -11.06 -20.99
N GLY A 403 -2.92 -11.55 -20.96
CA GLY A 403 -1.96 -11.26 -22.04
C GLY A 403 -0.50 -11.44 -21.66
N GLU A 404 0.35 -11.12 -22.63
CA GLU A 404 1.79 -11.05 -22.46
C GLU A 404 2.17 -10.00 -21.41
N THR A 405 3.18 -10.33 -20.60
CA THR A 405 3.78 -9.41 -19.64
C THR A 405 5.29 -9.31 -19.84
N PHE A 406 5.91 -8.24 -19.34
CA PHE A 406 7.36 -8.10 -19.31
C PHE A 406 7.84 -7.60 -17.95
N SER A 407 8.92 -8.17 -17.40
CA SER A 407 9.54 -7.72 -16.15
C SER A 407 10.81 -6.93 -16.43
N PHE A 408 10.69 -5.60 -16.41
CA PHE A 408 11.84 -4.69 -16.52
C PHE A 408 12.80 -4.85 -15.34
N TYR A 409 12.30 -5.11 -14.13
CA TYR A 409 13.15 -5.35 -12.97
C TYR A 409 14.08 -6.55 -13.18
N ARG A 410 13.55 -7.71 -13.61
CA ARG A 410 14.38 -8.89 -13.87
C ARG A 410 15.35 -8.66 -15.04
N ALA A 411 14.93 -7.93 -16.09
CA ALA A 411 15.83 -7.50 -17.16
C ALA A 411 16.97 -6.61 -16.64
N ASN A 412 16.68 -5.71 -15.69
CA ASN A 412 17.68 -4.87 -15.05
C ASN A 412 18.63 -5.66 -14.15
N LEU A 413 18.18 -6.74 -13.50
CA LEU A 413 19.10 -7.65 -12.80
C LEU A 413 20.13 -8.25 -13.78
N GLN A 414 19.70 -8.69 -14.98
CA GLN A 414 20.62 -9.20 -16.01
C GLN A 414 21.63 -8.13 -16.44
N ARG A 415 21.17 -6.89 -16.68
CA ARG A 415 22.03 -5.76 -17.03
C ARG A 415 23.04 -5.44 -15.91
N LYS A 416 22.54 -5.32 -14.68
CA LYS A 416 23.26 -4.97 -13.46
C LYS A 416 24.37 -5.96 -13.13
N TYR A 417 24.08 -7.26 -13.18
CA TYR A 417 25.07 -8.28 -12.84
C TYR A 417 25.87 -8.79 -14.05
N GLY A 418 25.41 -8.52 -15.28
CA GLY A 418 26.02 -9.07 -16.48
C GLY A 418 25.88 -10.59 -16.58
N ILE A 419 24.80 -11.14 -16.01
CA ILE A 419 24.54 -12.58 -15.92
C ILE A 419 23.27 -12.89 -16.73
N SER A 420 23.39 -13.75 -17.73
CA SER A 420 22.25 -14.25 -18.52
C SER A 420 21.79 -15.65 -18.08
N ASP A 421 22.61 -16.38 -17.33
CA ASP A 421 22.22 -17.67 -16.76
C ASP A 421 21.22 -17.47 -15.61
N GLU A 422 20.07 -18.13 -15.68
CA GLU A 422 18.98 -17.89 -14.73
C GLU A 422 19.34 -18.29 -13.30
N ALA A 423 20.00 -19.44 -13.14
CA ALA A 423 20.33 -19.96 -11.82
C ALA A 423 21.32 -19.02 -11.12
N ALA A 424 22.39 -18.62 -11.81
CA ALA A 424 23.39 -17.69 -11.31
C ALA A 424 22.82 -16.28 -11.07
N LEU A 425 21.92 -15.80 -11.94
CA LEU A 425 21.28 -14.50 -11.78
C LEU A 425 20.42 -14.46 -10.51
N MET A 426 19.58 -15.47 -10.34
CA MET A 426 18.71 -15.57 -9.17
C MET A 426 19.52 -15.80 -7.89
N GLU A 427 20.59 -16.59 -7.93
CA GLU A 427 21.52 -16.74 -6.80
C GLU A 427 22.15 -15.40 -6.40
N LYS A 428 22.68 -14.65 -7.36
CA LYS A 428 23.32 -13.36 -7.09
C LYS A 428 22.33 -12.33 -6.52
N TRP A 429 21.10 -12.32 -7.04
CA TRP A 429 20.04 -11.46 -6.51
C TRP A 429 19.64 -11.85 -5.08
N ARG A 430 19.48 -13.15 -4.79
CA ARG A 430 19.19 -13.63 -3.41
C ARG A 430 20.30 -13.26 -2.43
N GLU A 431 21.55 -13.49 -2.81
CA GLU A 431 22.72 -13.14 -1.98
C GLU A 431 22.73 -11.64 -1.67
N THR A 432 22.59 -10.81 -2.71
CA THR A 432 22.55 -9.35 -2.59
C THR A 432 21.41 -8.91 -1.69
N THR A 433 20.23 -9.50 -1.87
CA THR A 433 19.03 -9.15 -1.10
C THR A 433 19.18 -9.52 0.38
N VAL A 434 19.73 -10.69 0.71
CA VAL A 434 20.05 -11.04 2.11
C VAL A 434 21.06 -10.07 2.70
N ASN A 435 22.13 -9.75 1.95
CA ASN A 435 23.15 -8.82 2.41
C ASN A 435 22.58 -7.41 2.63
N ARG A 436 21.65 -6.95 1.79
CA ARG A 436 20.87 -5.71 2.00
C ARG A 436 20.10 -5.75 3.31
N MET A 437 19.29 -6.78 3.54
CA MET A 437 18.49 -6.87 4.77
C MET A 437 19.36 -6.79 6.03
N LEU A 438 20.49 -7.52 6.04
CA LEU A 438 21.46 -7.49 7.13
C LEU A 438 22.12 -6.10 7.30
N SER A 439 22.49 -5.46 6.18
CA SER A 439 23.10 -4.12 6.17
C SER A 439 22.15 -3.01 6.58
N TRP A 440 20.85 -3.19 6.32
CA TRP A 440 19.80 -2.26 6.67
C TRP A 440 19.27 -2.50 8.10
N GLY A 441 19.77 -3.55 8.76
CA GLY A 441 19.44 -3.89 10.14
C GLY A 441 18.10 -4.61 10.32
N PHE A 442 17.47 -5.04 9.22
CA PHE A 442 16.24 -5.82 9.30
C PHE A 442 16.48 -7.14 10.03
N THR A 443 15.50 -7.54 10.83
CA THR A 443 15.56 -8.79 11.59
C THR A 443 14.96 -9.98 10.85
N SER A 444 14.17 -9.73 9.81
CA SER A 444 13.55 -10.78 9.03
C SER A 444 13.20 -10.31 7.62
N PHE A 445 12.93 -11.26 6.73
CA PHE A 445 12.01 -11.02 5.63
C PHE A 445 10.58 -10.92 6.15
N GLY A 446 9.72 -10.19 5.43
CA GLY A 446 8.28 -10.16 5.69
C GLY A 446 7.55 -11.29 4.95
N ASN A 447 6.24 -11.15 4.83
CA ASN A 447 5.39 -12.08 4.09
C ASN A 447 5.76 -12.17 2.58
N TRP A 448 5.37 -13.24 1.89
CA TRP A 448 5.62 -13.44 0.45
C TRP A 448 7.09 -13.35 0.03
N ILE A 449 7.99 -13.82 0.90
CA ILE A 449 9.37 -14.14 0.53
C ILE A 449 9.39 -15.42 -0.31
N ASP A 450 10.14 -15.42 -1.42
CA ASP A 450 10.27 -16.59 -2.27
C ASP A 450 10.84 -17.81 -1.51
N PRO A 451 10.26 -19.03 -1.64
CA PRO A 451 10.73 -20.22 -0.92
C PRO A 451 12.20 -20.57 -1.14
N ALA A 452 12.84 -20.09 -2.22
CA ALA A 452 14.28 -20.27 -2.45
C ALA A 452 15.16 -19.58 -1.38
N TYR A 453 14.61 -18.66 -0.57
CA TYR A 453 15.32 -18.05 0.56
C TYR A 453 15.24 -18.88 1.85
N TYR A 454 14.28 -19.81 1.96
CA TYR A 454 13.92 -20.43 3.24
C TYR A 454 15.07 -21.22 3.87
N GLN A 455 15.94 -21.79 3.05
CA GLN A 455 17.05 -22.66 3.48
C GLN A 455 18.41 -21.95 3.38
N MET A 456 18.42 -20.61 3.23
CA MET A 456 19.67 -19.84 3.23
C MET A 456 20.24 -19.68 4.64
N ASP A 457 19.43 -19.82 5.69
CA ASP A 457 19.85 -19.87 7.10
C ASP A 457 20.73 -18.69 7.54
N ARG A 458 20.39 -17.48 7.07
CA ARG A 458 21.14 -16.24 7.34
C ARG A 458 20.30 -15.11 7.92
N ILE A 459 19.01 -15.12 7.67
CA ILE A 459 18.05 -14.15 8.20
C ILE A 459 16.69 -14.84 8.36
N PRO A 460 15.97 -14.61 9.47
CA PRO A 460 14.64 -15.16 9.67
C PRO A 460 13.65 -14.76 8.57
N TYR A 461 12.62 -15.58 8.35
CA TYR A 461 11.60 -15.33 7.34
C TYR A 461 10.21 -15.74 7.83
N PHE A 462 9.19 -15.30 7.10
CA PHE A 462 7.79 -15.64 7.32
C PHE A 462 7.29 -16.43 6.13
N ALA A 463 6.75 -17.63 6.39
CA ALA A 463 6.15 -18.46 5.35
C ALA A 463 4.69 -18.09 5.14
N ASN A 464 4.13 -18.50 4.01
CA ASN A 464 2.73 -18.23 3.69
C ASN A 464 2.06 -19.30 2.87
N GLY A 465 0.73 -19.31 2.88
CA GLY A 465 -0.07 -20.06 1.92
C GLY A 465 -1.46 -19.50 1.75
N TRP A 466 -2.14 -19.96 0.70
CA TRP A 466 -3.46 -19.50 0.30
C TRP A 466 -4.41 -20.67 0.21
N ILE A 467 -5.50 -20.64 0.98
CA ILE A 467 -6.50 -21.69 0.90
C ILE A 467 -7.41 -21.39 -0.28
N ILE A 468 -7.06 -21.96 -1.43
CA ILE A 468 -7.80 -21.87 -2.69
C ILE A 468 -8.32 -23.23 -3.11
N GLY A 469 -9.45 -23.25 -3.82
CA GLY A 469 -10.05 -24.48 -4.34
C GLY A 469 -11.54 -24.30 -4.62
N ASN A 470 -12.20 -25.39 -5.02
CA ASN A 470 -13.61 -25.39 -5.42
C ASN A 470 -14.55 -25.71 -4.25
N PHE A 471 -14.19 -25.31 -3.02
CA PHE A 471 -15.11 -25.37 -1.88
C PHE A 471 -16.26 -24.38 -2.07
N LYS A 472 -17.40 -24.66 -1.45
CA LYS A 472 -18.51 -23.70 -1.37
C LYS A 472 -18.04 -22.40 -0.72
N THR A 473 -18.69 -21.31 -1.10
CA THR A 473 -18.37 -19.96 -0.62
C THR A 473 -19.57 -19.28 0.01
N VAL A 474 -19.30 -18.24 0.79
CA VAL A 474 -20.26 -17.25 1.30
C VAL A 474 -19.80 -15.86 0.88
N SER A 475 -20.72 -14.90 0.88
CA SER A 475 -20.44 -13.53 0.45
C SER A 475 -20.68 -12.55 1.57
N SER A 476 -19.78 -11.58 1.72
CA SER A 476 -19.97 -10.43 2.60
C SER A 476 -20.88 -9.35 2.00
N GLY A 477 -21.14 -9.41 0.70
CA GLY A 477 -21.73 -8.32 -0.09
C GLY A 477 -20.70 -7.28 -0.58
N ASN A 478 -19.43 -7.38 -0.14
CA ASN A 478 -18.32 -6.54 -0.59
C ASN A 478 -17.03 -7.36 -0.76
N ASP A 479 -17.13 -8.41 -1.58
CA ASP A 479 -16.06 -9.39 -1.80
C ASP A 479 -15.00 -8.86 -2.78
N TYR A 480 -14.15 -7.93 -2.31
CA TYR A 480 -13.18 -7.23 -3.14
C TYR A 480 -12.24 -8.17 -3.91
N TRP A 481 -11.56 -9.09 -3.21
CA TRP A 481 -10.61 -10.02 -3.84
C TRP A 481 -11.29 -11.29 -4.37
N SER A 482 -12.16 -11.89 -3.55
CA SER A 482 -12.93 -13.09 -3.87
C SER A 482 -13.98 -13.35 -2.78
N PRO A 483 -15.04 -14.13 -3.07
CA PRO A 483 -15.94 -14.64 -2.04
C PRO A 483 -15.21 -15.42 -0.94
N LEU A 484 -15.74 -15.42 0.28
CA LEU A 484 -15.13 -16.12 1.41
C LEU A 484 -15.43 -17.63 1.36
N PRO A 485 -14.53 -18.49 1.87
CA PRO A 485 -14.79 -19.92 1.96
C PRO A 485 -15.97 -20.21 2.90
N ASP A 486 -16.74 -21.27 2.64
CA ASP A 486 -17.64 -21.85 3.62
C ASP A 486 -16.83 -22.85 4.49
N PRO A 487 -16.44 -22.51 5.73
CA PRO A 487 -15.54 -23.35 6.52
C PRO A 487 -16.20 -24.61 7.07
N PHE A 488 -17.52 -24.77 6.86
CA PHE A 488 -18.26 -25.98 7.20
C PHE A 488 -18.40 -26.93 6.00
N ASP A 489 -17.96 -26.53 4.81
CA ASP A 489 -17.73 -27.44 3.70
C ASP A 489 -16.47 -28.30 4.01
N PRO A 490 -16.58 -29.65 4.04
CA PRO A 490 -15.42 -30.52 4.23
C PRO A 490 -14.27 -30.26 3.25
N LEU A 491 -14.56 -29.79 2.03
CA LEU A 491 -13.54 -29.48 1.03
C LEU A 491 -12.66 -28.29 1.45
N PHE A 492 -13.19 -27.32 2.21
CA PHE A 492 -12.35 -26.24 2.76
C PHE A 492 -11.29 -26.81 3.71
N LYS A 493 -11.66 -27.75 4.58
CA LYS A 493 -10.72 -28.43 5.47
C LYS A 493 -9.68 -29.22 4.70
N GLU A 494 -10.09 -29.97 3.68
CA GLU A 494 -9.16 -30.72 2.82
C GLU A 494 -8.12 -29.77 2.18
N ARG A 495 -8.57 -28.66 1.60
CA ARG A 495 -7.68 -27.66 0.99
C ARG A 495 -6.78 -26.99 2.02
N ALA A 496 -7.26 -26.70 3.22
CA ALA A 496 -6.42 -26.17 4.30
C ALA A 496 -5.27 -27.13 4.66
N TYR A 497 -5.54 -28.44 4.73
CA TYR A 497 -4.50 -29.45 5.00
C TYR A 497 -3.51 -29.60 3.86
N ILE A 498 -3.97 -29.58 2.60
CA ILE A 498 -3.08 -29.64 1.42
C ILE A 498 -2.13 -28.45 1.40
N ILE A 499 -2.64 -27.24 1.67
CA ILE A 499 -1.82 -26.03 1.70
C ILE A 499 -0.83 -26.06 2.86
N ALA A 500 -1.27 -26.48 4.06
CA ALA A 500 -0.36 -26.64 5.20
C ALA A 500 0.73 -27.70 4.94
N GLU A 501 0.42 -28.78 4.23
CA GLU A 501 1.40 -29.78 3.80
C GLU A 501 2.46 -29.19 2.87
N GLN A 502 2.04 -28.42 1.86
CA GLN A 502 2.96 -27.74 0.95
C GLN A 502 3.91 -26.82 1.72
N ILE A 503 3.37 -25.97 2.60
CA ILE A 503 4.18 -25.07 3.43
C ILE A 503 5.16 -25.89 4.29
N GLY A 504 4.72 -27.01 4.87
CA GLY A 504 5.59 -27.91 5.62
C GLY A 504 6.76 -28.46 4.79
N ARG A 505 6.53 -28.79 3.51
CA ARG A 505 7.57 -29.25 2.57
C ARG A 505 8.55 -28.13 2.17
N GLU A 506 8.08 -26.89 2.09
CA GLU A 506 8.90 -25.72 1.78
C GLU A 506 9.75 -25.30 3.00
N VAL A 507 9.12 -25.21 4.17
CA VAL A 507 9.76 -24.80 5.44
C VAL A 507 10.70 -25.88 5.96
N LYS A 508 10.37 -27.16 5.82
CA LYS A 508 11.20 -28.31 6.31
C LYS A 508 11.54 -28.23 7.80
N ASN A 509 10.58 -27.76 8.61
CA ASN A 509 10.75 -27.54 10.05
C ASN A 509 11.96 -26.62 10.39
N ASN A 510 12.34 -25.73 9.47
CA ASN A 510 13.50 -24.85 9.61
C ASN A 510 13.29 -23.84 10.77
N PRO A 511 14.25 -23.70 11.72
CA PRO A 511 14.12 -22.81 12.88
C PRO A 511 14.21 -21.31 12.54
N TRP A 512 14.65 -20.95 11.33
CA TRP A 512 14.64 -19.58 10.80
C TRP A 512 13.25 -19.10 10.37
N CYS A 513 12.29 -20.01 10.21
CA CYS A 513 10.89 -19.63 9.97
C CYS A 513 10.28 -19.10 11.27
N VAL A 514 9.94 -17.82 11.30
CA VAL A 514 9.29 -17.18 12.45
C VAL A 514 7.88 -17.71 12.64
N GLY A 515 7.15 -17.90 11.55
CA GLY A 515 5.80 -18.44 11.54
C GLY A 515 5.14 -18.38 10.18
N VAL A 516 3.88 -18.79 10.13
CA VAL A 516 3.11 -18.97 8.89
C VAL A 516 1.89 -18.04 8.87
N PHE A 517 1.81 -17.17 7.85
CA PHE A 517 0.58 -16.46 7.49
C PHE A 517 -0.29 -17.35 6.58
N ILE A 518 -1.61 -17.34 6.78
CA ILE A 518 -2.54 -18.04 5.89
C ILE A 518 -3.59 -17.07 5.41
N ASP A 519 -3.77 -16.98 4.09
CA ASP A 519 -4.58 -15.97 3.41
C ASP A 519 -4.13 -14.51 3.70
N ASN A 520 -4.85 -13.55 3.12
CA ASN A 520 -4.62 -12.12 3.26
C ASN A 520 -5.93 -11.36 2.97
N GLU A 521 -6.27 -10.37 3.81
CA GLU A 521 -7.32 -9.38 3.53
C GLU A 521 -8.65 -9.93 3.01
N LYS A 522 -9.14 -11.03 3.59
CA LYS A 522 -10.48 -11.54 3.22
C LYS A 522 -11.55 -10.53 3.63
N SER A 523 -12.64 -10.44 2.87
CA SER A 523 -13.76 -9.52 3.13
C SER A 523 -14.64 -9.97 4.29
N TRP A 524 -14.12 -9.96 5.52
CA TRP A 524 -14.84 -10.47 6.69
C TRP A 524 -16.10 -9.67 7.08
N GLY A 525 -16.15 -8.39 6.68
CA GLY A 525 -17.17 -7.42 7.08
C GLY A 525 -16.54 -6.12 7.55
N GLN A 526 -17.22 -5.00 7.27
CA GLN A 526 -16.73 -3.65 7.58
C GLN A 526 -17.54 -3.03 8.72
N GLU A 527 -16.86 -2.67 9.81
CA GLU A 527 -17.46 -2.03 10.99
C GLU A 527 -18.18 -0.72 10.63
N GLY A 528 -19.28 -0.46 11.34
CA GLY A 528 -20.14 0.70 11.11
C GLY A 528 -21.59 0.30 10.99
N ALA A 529 -22.14 0.35 9.78
CA ALA A 529 -23.52 -0.05 9.54
C ALA A 529 -23.70 -1.57 9.73
N VAL A 530 -24.85 -1.99 10.29
CA VAL A 530 -25.16 -3.41 10.54
C VAL A 530 -25.04 -4.24 9.27
N GLN A 531 -25.48 -3.69 8.13
CA GLN A 531 -25.46 -4.34 6.84
C GLN A 531 -24.05 -4.60 6.31
N THR A 532 -23.09 -3.71 6.55
CA THR A 532 -21.70 -3.89 6.11
C THR A 532 -20.91 -4.73 7.11
N GLN A 533 -21.19 -4.59 8.40
CA GLN A 533 -20.50 -5.32 9.46
C GLN A 533 -20.90 -6.81 9.48
N TYR A 534 -22.19 -7.09 9.36
CA TYR A 534 -22.75 -8.44 9.38
C TYR A 534 -23.19 -8.93 8.01
N GLY A 535 -22.72 -8.29 6.94
CA GLY A 535 -23.10 -8.61 5.56
C GLY A 535 -22.89 -10.09 5.22
N LEU A 536 -21.83 -10.73 5.73
CA LEU A 536 -21.61 -12.16 5.57
C LEU A 536 -22.77 -13.01 6.09
N VAL A 537 -23.20 -12.72 7.32
CA VAL A 537 -24.29 -13.45 7.97
C VAL A 537 -25.62 -13.15 7.29
N ILE A 538 -25.89 -11.88 7.01
CA ILE A 538 -27.13 -11.43 6.37
C ILE A 538 -27.31 -12.09 4.99
N ASN A 539 -26.27 -12.06 4.14
CA ASN A 539 -26.30 -12.70 2.83
C ASN A 539 -26.36 -14.22 2.93
N THR A 540 -25.76 -14.82 3.95
CA THR A 540 -25.87 -16.28 4.15
C THR A 540 -27.27 -16.68 4.62
N LEU A 541 -27.92 -15.86 5.45
CA LEU A 541 -29.28 -16.11 5.93
C LEU A 541 -30.32 -16.13 4.81
N SER A 542 -30.11 -15.42 3.70
CA SER A 542 -31.02 -15.43 2.55
C SER A 542 -30.95 -16.71 1.71
N ARG A 543 -29.96 -17.56 1.94
CA ARG A 543 -29.75 -18.83 1.21
C ARG A 543 -30.46 -19.99 1.89
N ALA A 544 -30.69 -21.04 1.11
CA ALA A 544 -31.15 -22.33 1.63
C ALA A 544 -30.01 -23.09 2.33
N ALA A 545 -30.34 -23.76 3.43
CA ALA A 545 -29.40 -24.55 4.23
C ALA A 545 -28.80 -25.75 3.47
N GLU A 546 -29.53 -26.28 2.48
CA GLU A 546 -29.03 -27.34 1.60
C GLU A 546 -27.91 -26.87 0.66
N ASP A 547 -27.88 -25.57 0.33
CA ASP A 547 -26.88 -24.98 -0.58
C ASP A 547 -25.65 -24.44 0.14
N SER A 548 -25.76 -24.09 1.43
CA SER A 548 -24.68 -23.55 2.25
C SER A 548 -24.56 -24.28 3.60
N PRO A 549 -23.46 -25.03 3.81
CA PRO A 549 -23.11 -25.59 5.11
C PRO A 549 -23.08 -24.55 6.24
N THR A 550 -22.61 -23.33 5.98
CA THR A 550 -22.67 -22.23 6.95
C THR A 550 -24.12 -21.87 7.32
N LYS A 551 -25.03 -21.75 6.34
CA LYS A 551 -26.45 -21.53 6.63
C LYS A 551 -27.03 -22.65 7.50
N ALA A 552 -26.71 -23.92 7.22
CA ALA A 552 -27.15 -25.03 8.06
C ALA A 552 -26.68 -24.91 9.52
N GLN A 553 -25.45 -24.42 9.74
CA GLN A 553 -24.94 -24.13 11.08
C GLN A 553 -25.70 -22.98 11.75
N PHE A 554 -26.05 -21.93 11.02
CA PHE A 554 -26.85 -20.82 11.57
C PHE A 554 -28.24 -21.27 11.99
N VAL A 555 -28.89 -22.14 11.20
CA VAL A 555 -30.16 -22.78 11.58
C VAL A 555 -30.01 -23.57 12.88
N MET A 556 -28.96 -24.39 13.00
CA MET A 556 -28.69 -25.16 14.21
C MET A 556 -28.48 -24.26 15.44
N LEU A 557 -27.70 -23.18 15.32
CA LEU A 557 -27.48 -22.23 16.42
C LEU A 557 -28.79 -21.59 16.89
N MET A 558 -29.64 -21.18 15.95
CA MET A 558 -30.93 -20.56 16.29
C MET A 558 -31.91 -21.56 16.90
N GLN A 559 -31.93 -22.80 16.42
CA GLN A 559 -32.70 -23.88 17.05
C GLN A 559 -32.25 -24.14 18.48
N GLN A 560 -30.93 -24.17 18.73
CA GLN A 560 -30.38 -24.36 20.07
C GLN A 560 -30.70 -23.20 21.00
N LYS A 561 -30.63 -21.95 20.52
CA LYS A 561 -30.92 -20.77 21.31
C LYS A 561 -32.41 -20.60 21.65
N TYR A 562 -33.28 -20.74 20.65
CA TYR A 562 -34.70 -20.39 20.78
C TYR A 562 -35.62 -21.59 21.04
N GLY A 563 -35.21 -22.81 20.69
CA GLY A 563 -36.02 -24.02 20.79
C GLY A 563 -37.20 -24.04 19.80
N ALA A 564 -38.19 -23.18 20.02
CA ALA A 564 -39.37 -23.02 19.17
C ALA A 564 -39.24 -21.83 18.22
N ILE A 565 -39.72 -21.98 16.97
CA ILE A 565 -39.70 -20.91 15.96
C ILE A 565 -40.46 -19.66 16.42
N THR A 566 -41.49 -19.82 17.26
CA THR A 566 -42.27 -18.72 17.84
C THR A 566 -41.45 -17.80 18.75
N GLU A 567 -40.41 -18.33 19.39
CA GLU A 567 -39.51 -17.55 20.23
C GLU A 567 -38.55 -16.72 19.38
N LEU A 568 -38.05 -17.28 18.27
CA LEU A 568 -37.29 -16.51 17.27
C LEU A 568 -38.16 -15.43 16.62
N ASN A 569 -39.37 -15.77 16.19
CA ASN A 569 -40.34 -14.81 15.63
C ASN A 569 -40.55 -13.63 16.56
N ARG A 570 -40.71 -13.87 17.87
CA ARG A 570 -40.86 -12.81 18.87
C ARG A 570 -39.59 -11.96 19.01
N ALA A 571 -38.41 -12.59 19.05
CA ALA A 571 -37.15 -11.88 19.22
C ALA A 571 -36.79 -11.03 17.99
N TRP A 572 -37.01 -11.57 16.79
CA TRP A 572 -36.64 -10.94 15.52
C TRP A 572 -37.76 -10.08 14.93
N ASN A 573 -38.97 -10.14 15.49
CA ASN A 573 -40.17 -9.52 14.93
C ASN A 573 -40.44 -9.96 13.48
N VAL A 574 -40.43 -11.27 13.26
CA VAL A 574 -40.69 -11.93 11.96
C VAL A 574 -41.81 -12.97 12.11
N GLU A 575 -42.40 -13.40 10.99
CA GLU A 575 -43.51 -14.35 10.98
C GLU A 575 -43.17 -15.60 10.16
N LEU A 576 -42.32 -16.48 10.72
CA LEU A 576 -41.96 -17.76 10.10
C LEU A 576 -42.84 -18.89 10.64
N ASN A 577 -43.35 -19.75 9.76
CA ASN A 577 -44.25 -20.85 10.13
C ASN A 577 -43.50 -22.06 10.72
N SER A 578 -42.21 -22.19 10.42
CA SER A 578 -41.40 -23.33 10.88
C SER A 578 -39.90 -23.07 10.79
N TRP A 579 -39.11 -23.92 11.44
CA TRP A 579 -37.66 -23.96 11.24
C TRP A 579 -37.26 -24.31 9.80
N GLN A 580 -38.10 -25.06 9.06
CA GLN A 580 -37.84 -25.36 7.66
C GLN A 580 -37.92 -24.09 6.80
N GLU A 581 -38.87 -23.20 7.11
CA GLU A 581 -38.96 -21.89 6.43
C GLU A 581 -37.72 -21.04 6.72
N PHE A 582 -37.27 -20.99 7.98
CA PHE A 582 -36.01 -20.34 8.33
C PHE A 582 -34.81 -20.95 7.57
N ALA A 583 -34.79 -22.27 7.41
CA ALA A 583 -33.73 -23.01 6.71
C ALA A 583 -33.74 -22.77 5.20
N ASN A 584 -34.89 -22.52 4.58
CA ASN A 584 -35.01 -22.26 3.14
C ASN A 584 -34.53 -20.86 2.74
N GLY A 585 -34.40 -19.93 3.70
CA GLY A 585 -33.84 -18.60 3.49
C GLY A 585 -34.72 -17.51 4.10
N VAL A 586 -34.09 -16.49 4.68
CA VAL A 586 -34.77 -15.33 5.29
C VAL A 586 -34.05 -14.07 4.86
N VAL A 587 -34.82 -13.09 4.39
CA VAL A 587 -34.32 -11.75 4.06
C VAL A 587 -34.67 -10.81 5.22
N LEU A 588 -33.66 -10.20 5.82
CA LEU A 588 -33.84 -9.24 6.90
C LEU A 588 -33.89 -7.81 6.35
N THR A 589 -34.90 -7.05 6.75
CA THR A 589 -35.06 -5.63 6.41
C THR A 589 -34.96 -4.72 7.63
N GLN A 590 -35.02 -5.29 8.83
CA GLN A 590 -34.92 -4.59 10.11
C GLN A 590 -33.93 -5.32 11.03
N PHE A 591 -33.21 -4.55 11.84
CA PHE A 591 -32.12 -5.05 12.69
C PHE A 591 -32.32 -4.55 14.12
N SER A 592 -33.18 -5.23 14.88
CA SER A 592 -33.31 -4.99 16.32
C SER A 592 -32.05 -5.43 17.07
N ASP A 593 -31.86 -4.99 18.31
CA ASP A 593 -30.73 -5.42 19.16
C ASP A 593 -30.65 -6.95 19.29
N ALA A 594 -31.80 -7.63 19.33
CA ALA A 594 -31.85 -9.10 19.38
C ALA A 594 -31.34 -9.74 18.07
N VAL A 595 -31.73 -9.18 16.91
CA VAL A 595 -31.20 -9.62 15.61
C VAL A 595 -29.69 -9.38 15.55
N VAL A 596 -29.22 -8.19 15.90
CA VAL A 596 -27.80 -7.84 15.87
C VAL A 596 -26.97 -8.75 16.79
N ALA A 597 -27.47 -9.06 17.99
CA ALA A 597 -26.83 -10.00 18.90
C ALA A 597 -26.69 -11.41 18.28
N ASP A 598 -27.71 -11.89 17.56
CA ASP A 598 -27.64 -13.18 16.87
C ASP A 598 -26.72 -13.15 15.65
N LEU A 599 -26.71 -12.05 14.89
CA LEU A 599 -25.78 -11.86 13.78
C LEU A 599 -24.32 -11.90 14.26
N SER A 600 -24.04 -11.28 15.42
CA SER A 600 -22.73 -11.32 16.07
C SER A 600 -22.32 -12.74 16.45
N VAL A 601 -23.21 -13.51 17.11
CA VAL A 601 -22.95 -14.91 17.48
C VAL A 601 -22.69 -15.79 16.25
N MET A 602 -23.47 -15.60 15.18
CA MET A 602 -23.28 -16.33 13.92
C MET A 602 -21.95 -15.99 13.24
N LEU A 603 -21.57 -14.70 13.19
CA LEU A 603 -20.31 -14.26 12.60
C LEU A 603 -19.11 -14.84 13.37
N GLU A 604 -19.16 -14.81 14.71
CA GLU A 604 -18.12 -15.40 15.55
C GLU A 604 -18.06 -16.93 15.41
N HIS A 605 -19.19 -17.62 15.24
CA HIS A 605 -19.21 -19.08 14.97
C HIS A 605 -18.56 -19.42 13.63
N TYR A 606 -18.89 -18.65 12.58
CA TYR A 606 -18.29 -18.80 11.25
C TYR A 606 -16.78 -18.58 11.30
N ALA A 607 -16.34 -17.44 11.84
CA ALA A 607 -14.92 -17.10 11.91
C ALA A 607 -14.14 -18.07 12.81
N GLY A 608 -14.73 -18.48 13.95
CA GLY A 608 -14.16 -19.47 14.84
C GLY A 608 -13.89 -20.80 14.14
N GLN A 609 -14.79 -21.27 13.27
CA GLN A 609 -14.58 -22.49 12.50
C GLN A 609 -13.46 -22.35 11.47
N TYR A 610 -13.39 -21.22 10.74
CA TYR A 610 -12.29 -20.94 9.81
C TYR A 610 -10.95 -21.02 10.55
N PHE A 611 -10.77 -20.23 11.61
CA PHE A 611 -9.50 -20.16 12.33
C PHE A 611 -9.13 -21.48 13.01
N LYS A 612 -10.12 -22.24 13.49
CA LYS A 612 -9.90 -23.58 14.04
C LYS A 612 -9.30 -24.53 13.01
N ILE A 613 -9.93 -24.65 11.82
CA ILE A 613 -9.47 -25.54 10.76
C ILE A 613 -8.05 -25.18 10.32
N VAL A 614 -7.80 -23.88 10.10
CA VAL A 614 -6.48 -23.40 9.69
C VAL A 614 -5.42 -23.72 10.74
N ARG A 615 -5.73 -23.46 12.02
CA ARG A 615 -4.84 -23.78 13.15
C ARG A 615 -4.53 -25.27 13.21
N GLU A 616 -5.55 -26.13 13.10
CA GLU A 616 -5.37 -27.58 13.11
C GLU A 616 -4.49 -28.07 11.95
N ALA A 617 -4.72 -27.55 10.74
CA ALA A 617 -3.92 -27.88 9.56
C ALA A 617 -2.45 -27.45 9.71
N VAL A 618 -2.20 -26.19 10.11
CA VAL A 618 -0.84 -25.69 10.34
C VAL A 618 -0.15 -26.51 11.43
N LYS A 619 -0.80 -26.81 12.55
CA LYS A 619 -0.19 -27.59 13.63
C LYS A 619 0.01 -29.07 13.32
N HIS A 620 -0.72 -29.61 12.36
CA HIS A 620 -0.49 -30.97 11.88
C HIS A 620 0.86 -31.09 11.14
N TYR A 621 1.16 -30.16 10.24
CA TYR A 621 2.38 -30.23 9.40
C TYR A 621 3.56 -29.40 9.93
N LEU A 622 3.30 -28.36 10.72
CA LEU A 622 4.29 -27.46 11.32
C LEU A 622 4.03 -27.29 12.84
N PRO A 623 4.16 -28.36 13.64
CA PRO A 623 3.80 -28.33 15.07
C PRO A 623 4.60 -27.30 15.88
N ASN A 624 5.86 -27.05 15.49
CA ASN A 624 6.78 -26.17 16.21
C ASN A 624 6.65 -24.68 15.83
N HIS A 625 5.99 -24.36 14.71
CA HIS A 625 5.96 -23.00 14.17
C HIS A 625 4.71 -22.24 14.58
N MET A 626 4.81 -20.92 14.68
CA MET A 626 3.66 -20.06 15.00
C MET A 626 2.67 -19.96 13.84
N TYR A 627 1.37 -19.99 14.14
CA TYR A 627 0.31 -19.57 13.22
C TYR A 627 0.01 -18.09 13.43
N LEU A 628 0.08 -17.30 12.36
CA LEU A 628 0.09 -15.83 12.43
C LEU A 628 -1.22 -15.18 11.94
N GLY A 629 -2.31 -15.93 11.85
CA GLY A 629 -3.60 -15.40 11.43
C GLY A 629 -3.70 -15.14 9.92
N ALA A 630 -4.56 -14.18 9.56
CA ALA A 630 -5.04 -13.95 8.19
C ALA A 630 -4.95 -12.48 7.70
N ARG A 631 -4.07 -11.67 8.30
CA ARG A 631 -3.67 -10.32 7.84
C ARG A 631 -4.86 -9.42 7.51
N PHE A 632 -5.55 -8.98 8.55
CA PHE A 632 -6.75 -8.16 8.36
C PHE A 632 -6.42 -6.75 7.90
N ALA A 633 -7.08 -6.29 6.83
CA ALA A 633 -7.11 -4.87 6.54
C ALA A 633 -8.01 -4.12 7.53
N ASP A 634 -7.84 -2.80 7.64
CA ASP A 634 -8.63 -1.94 8.53
C ASP A 634 -10.14 -1.97 8.24
N TRP A 635 -10.53 -2.29 7.01
CA TRP A 635 -11.91 -2.45 6.57
C TRP A 635 -12.49 -3.86 6.77
N GLY A 636 -11.70 -4.83 7.26
CA GLY A 636 -12.08 -6.25 7.31
C GLY A 636 -11.74 -6.94 8.63
N MET A 637 -12.06 -6.32 9.78
CA MET A 637 -11.64 -6.84 11.09
C MET A 637 -12.65 -6.60 12.21
N THR A 638 -13.92 -6.96 12.02
CA THR A 638 -14.95 -6.77 13.06
C THR A 638 -14.55 -7.41 14.41
N PRO A 639 -15.15 -6.98 15.55
CA PRO A 639 -14.82 -7.54 16.86
C PRO A 639 -14.89 -9.07 16.93
N GLU A 640 -15.88 -9.68 16.28
CA GLU A 640 -16.10 -11.13 16.21
C GLU A 640 -14.92 -11.85 15.51
N ILE A 641 -14.42 -11.27 14.41
CA ILE A 641 -13.30 -11.79 13.64
C ILE A 641 -12.01 -11.69 14.46
N ARG A 642 -11.79 -10.55 15.10
CA ARG A 642 -10.63 -10.30 15.98
C ARG A 642 -10.59 -11.29 17.15
N ARG A 643 -11.71 -11.48 17.86
CA ARG A 643 -11.81 -12.45 18.97
C ARG A 643 -11.58 -13.89 18.49
N SER A 644 -12.16 -14.26 17.35
CA SER A 644 -11.97 -15.58 16.75
C SER A 644 -10.50 -15.84 16.40
N ALA A 645 -9.82 -14.88 15.77
CA ALA A 645 -8.41 -15.00 15.46
C ALA A 645 -7.53 -15.08 16.72
N ALA A 646 -7.79 -14.21 17.71
CA ALA A 646 -7.08 -14.20 18.99
C ALA A 646 -7.14 -15.55 19.72
N LYS A 647 -8.24 -16.30 19.57
CA LYS A 647 -8.42 -17.63 20.15
C LYS A 647 -7.49 -18.69 19.57
N TYR A 648 -7.17 -18.62 18.27
CA TYR A 648 -6.48 -19.71 17.55
C TYR A 648 -5.07 -19.35 17.05
N ALA A 649 -4.82 -18.08 16.70
CA ALA A 649 -3.52 -17.61 16.26
C ALA A 649 -2.57 -17.41 17.45
N ASP A 650 -1.28 -17.70 17.24
CA ASP A 650 -0.24 -17.38 18.22
C ASP A 650 0.07 -15.87 18.21
N VAL A 651 -0.06 -15.24 17.03
CA VAL A 651 0.08 -13.79 16.79
C VAL A 651 -1.05 -13.36 15.84
N VAL A 652 -1.74 -12.26 16.15
CA VAL A 652 -2.79 -11.71 15.26
C VAL A 652 -2.18 -10.70 14.29
N SER A 653 -2.49 -10.80 13.01
CA SER A 653 -1.88 -9.97 11.96
C SER A 653 -2.85 -8.99 11.33
N TYR A 654 -2.35 -7.78 11.05
CA TYR A 654 -3.12 -6.67 10.50
C TYR A 654 -2.32 -5.93 9.42
N ASN A 655 -2.97 -5.54 8.33
CA ASN A 655 -2.43 -4.64 7.32
C ASN A 655 -2.99 -3.24 7.59
N TYR A 656 -2.11 -2.24 7.72
CA TYR A 656 -2.52 -0.93 8.21
C TYR A 656 -1.78 0.21 7.53
N TYR A 657 -2.35 0.67 6.43
CA TYR A 657 -1.86 1.78 5.62
C TYR A 657 -2.34 3.13 6.16
N LYS A 658 -1.59 3.70 7.11
CA LYS A 658 -1.75 5.04 7.69
C LYS A 658 -0.37 5.63 8.02
N GLU A 659 -0.31 6.85 8.57
CA GLU A 659 0.97 7.48 8.95
C GLU A 659 1.57 6.91 10.24
N GLY A 660 0.75 6.29 11.10
CA GLY A 660 1.23 5.58 12.28
C GLY A 660 0.13 4.88 13.07
N VAL A 661 0.53 4.12 14.09
CA VAL A 661 -0.41 3.43 14.99
C VAL A 661 -0.65 4.29 16.25
N SER A 662 -1.91 4.45 16.63
CA SER A 662 -2.29 5.15 17.85
C SER A 662 -3.41 4.42 18.59
N ASN A 663 -3.49 4.62 19.91
CA ASN A 663 -4.52 4.00 20.74
C ASN A 663 -5.94 4.45 20.38
N LYS A 664 -6.12 5.55 19.63
CA LYS A 664 -7.45 5.98 19.14
C LYS A 664 -8.12 4.85 18.35
N PHE A 665 -7.34 4.22 17.49
CA PHE A 665 -7.78 3.11 16.66
C PHE A 665 -7.50 1.76 17.31
N TRP A 666 -6.33 1.60 17.93
CA TRP A 666 -5.83 0.33 18.43
C TRP A 666 -6.16 0.02 19.89
N HIS A 667 -7.08 0.76 20.53
CA HIS A 667 -7.46 0.52 21.95
C HIS A 667 -7.94 -0.91 22.20
N PHE A 668 -8.57 -1.54 21.21
CA PHE A 668 -9.09 -2.91 21.32
C PHE A 668 -8.00 -3.98 21.56
N LEU A 669 -6.71 -3.68 21.30
CA LEU A 669 -5.64 -4.64 21.55
C LEU A 669 -5.49 -4.96 23.04
N GLU A 670 -5.88 -4.04 23.92
CA GLU A 670 -5.91 -4.28 25.36
C GLU A 670 -6.93 -5.34 25.76
N GLU A 671 -8.11 -5.34 25.14
CA GLU A 671 -9.13 -6.36 25.38
C GLU A 671 -8.67 -7.75 24.89
N LEU A 672 -7.99 -7.81 23.74
CA LEU A 672 -7.53 -9.07 23.17
C LEU A 672 -6.33 -9.65 23.95
N ASP A 673 -5.47 -8.80 24.50
CA ASP A 673 -4.17 -9.12 25.09
C ASP A 673 -3.39 -10.20 24.32
N LYS A 674 -3.25 -10.00 23.01
CA LYS A 674 -2.50 -10.89 22.11
C LYS A 674 -1.33 -10.17 21.46
N PRO A 675 -0.19 -10.86 21.27
CA PRO A 675 0.87 -10.32 20.44
C PRO A 675 0.32 -10.10 19.03
N SER A 676 0.61 -8.94 18.48
CA SER A 676 0.08 -8.49 17.19
C SER A 676 1.22 -8.13 16.25
N ILE A 677 1.01 -8.24 14.93
CA ILE A 677 2.01 -7.87 13.94
C ILE A 677 1.38 -7.05 12.82
N ILE A 678 2.04 -5.97 12.41
CA ILE A 678 1.69 -5.27 11.18
C ILE A 678 2.25 -6.06 10.00
N GLY A 679 1.37 -6.65 9.21
CA GLY A 679 1.71 -7.44 8.04
C GLY A 679 2.09 -6.60 6.82
N GLU A 680 1.53 -5.39 6.72
CA GLU A 680 1.80 -4.42 5.64
C GLU A 680 1.61 -2.99 6.13
N PHE A 681 2.54 -2.13 5.75
CA PHE A 681 2.40 -0.68 5.68
C PHE A 681 3.39 -0.15 4.65
N HIS A 682 3.12 1.04 4.11
CA HIS A 682 4.05 1.70 3.20
C HIS A 682 3.75 3.19 3.09
N ASN A 683 4.66 3.94 2.48
CA ASN A 683 4.41 5.26 1.91
C ASN A 683 5.25 5.45 0.63
N GLY A 684 4.80 6.33 -0.26
CA GLY A 684 5.51 6.63 -1.51
C GLY A 684 5.50 8.10 -1.86
N ALA A 685 6.26 8.48 -2.89
CA ALA A 685 6.34 9.85 -3.38
C ALA A 685 6.51 9.90 -4.91
N LEU A 686 6.13 11.04 -5.52
CA LEU A 686 6.17 11.23 -6.98
C LEU A 686 7.55 11.63 -7.52
N ASP A 687 8.46 12.09 -6.66
CA ASP A 687 9.85 12.45 -7.04
C ASP A 687 10.73 11.24 -7.38
N SER A 688 10.14 10.04 -7.38
CA SER A 688 10.69 8.79 -7.91
C SER A 688 10.58 8.63 -9.43
N GLY A 689 9.76 9.47 -10.09
CA GLY A 689 9.39 9.31 -11.50
C GLY A 689 8.16 8.41 -11.74
N LEU A 690 7.68 7.71 -10.71
CA LEU A 690 6.41 6.96 -10.78
C LEU A 690 5.20 7.89 -10.71
N LEU A 691 4.08 7.43 -11.27
CA LEU A 691 2.85 8.22 -11.40
C LEU A 691 1.91 8.08 -10.20
N ASN A 692 2.31 7.27 -9.21
CA ASN A 692 1.49 6.97 -8.05
C ASN A 692 2.36 6.75 -6.81
N PRO A 693 2.13 7.47 -5.70
CA PRO A 693 2.84 7.21 -4.45
C PRO A 693 2.34 5.94 -3.72
N GLY A 694 1.25 5.32 -4.18
CA GLY A 694 0.60 4.20 -3.50
C GLY A 694 -0.37 4.66 -2.40
N VAL A 695 -0.78 3.78 -1.47
CA VAL A 695 -1.79 4.04 -0.43
C VAL A 695 -1.51 5.28 0.41
N VAL A 696 -0.36 5.41 1.08
CA VAL A 696 -0.01 6.61 1.87
C VAL A 696 0.99 7.48 1.11
N HIS A 697 0.76 8.79 1.06
CA HIS A 697 1.62 9.71 0.30
C HIS A 697 2.59 10.45 1.22
N ALA A 698 3.84 10.51 0.79
CA ALA A 698 4.86 11.42 1.27
C ALA A 698 5.12 12.48 0.19
N SER A 699 5.64 13.63 0.58
CA SER A 699 5.92 14.72 -0.36
C SER A 699 7.22 14.54 -1.15
N SER A 700 8.14 13.69 -0.68
CA SER A 700 9.44 13.43 -1.30
C SER A 700 10.06 12.13 -0.77
N GLN A 701 11.13 11.66 -1.40
CA GLN A 701 11.91 10.54 -0.91
C GLN A 701 12.47 10.74 0.51
N ALA A 702 12.83 11.98 0.87
CA ALA A 702 13.25 12.32 2.23
C ALA A 702 12.07 12.22 3.22
N ASP A 703 10.89 12.72 2.84
CA ASP A 703 9.68 12.61 3.64
C ASP A 703 9.20 11.15 3.78
N ARG A 704 9.42 10.29 2.77
CA ARG A 704 9.18 8.85 2.87
C ARG A 704 9.98 8.21 4.02
N GLY A 705 11.28 8.52 4.10
CA GLY A 705 12.15 8.05 5.18
C GLY A 705 11.69 8.54 6.55
N LYS A 706 11.31 9.82 6.65
CA LYS A 706 10.77 10.40 7.90
C LYS A 706 9.47 9.69 8.34
N LYS A 707 8.49 9.56 7.44
CA LYS A 707 7.21 8.89 7.73
C LYS A 707 7.40 7.40 8.05
N TYR A 708 8.38 6.73 7.41
CA TYR A 708 8.74 5.36 7.78
C TYR A 708 9.18 5.27 9.25
N ALA A 709 10.07 6.17 9.67
CA ALA A 709 10.56 6.20 11.05
C ALA A 709 9.45 6.52 12.06
N GLU A 710 8.57 7.47 11.74
CA GLU A 710 7.40 7.81 12.56
C GLU A 710 6.46 6.60 12.73
N TYR A 711 6.13 5.92 11.63
CA TYR A 711 5.31 4.71 11.65
C TYR A 711 5.96 3.63 12.53
N MET A 712 7.21 3.26 12.23
CA MET A 712 7.89 2.18 12.93
C MET A 712 8.05 2.46 14.43
N ASN A 713 8.40 3.69 14.80
CA ASN A 713 8.51 4.08 16.21
C ASN A 713 7.16 3.96 16.93
N SER A 714 6.05 4.35 16.29
CA SER A 714 4.72 4.17 16.88
C SER A 714 4.37 2.69 17.11
N VAL A 715 4.79 1.78 16.23
CA VAL A 715 4.60 0.33 16.42
C VAL A 715 5.50 -0.20 17.53
N ILE A 716 6.77 0.20 17.56
CA ILE A 716 7.74 -0.22 18.59
C ILE A 716 7.28 0.21 19.99
N ASP A 717 6.63 1.36 20.11
CA ASP A 717 6.15 1.88 21.40
C ASP A 717 4.87 1.18 21.89
N ASN A 718 4.05 0.64 20.98
CA ASN A 718 2.80 -0.01 21.35
C ASN A 718 3.06 -1.39 22.01
N PRO A 719 2.57 -1.66 23.23
CA PRO A 719 2.96 -2.85 24.00
C PRO A 719 2.48 -4.18 23.40
N TYR A 720 1.54 -4.17 22.46
CA TYR A 720 0.98 -5.39 21.86
C TYR A 720 1.68 -5.81 20.57
N PHE A 721 2.26 -4.86 19.83
CA PHE A 721 2.93 -5.19 18.58
C PHE A 721 4.31 -5.83 18.81
N VAL A 722 4.59 -6.88 18.05
CA VAL A 722 5.86 -7.62 18.06
C VAL A 722 6.62 -7.51 16.73
N GLY A 723 6.09 -6.73 15.79
CA GLY A 723 6.72 -6.49 14.50
C GLY A 723 5.90 -5.64 13.54
N ALA A 724 6.56 -5.19 12.48
CA ALA A 724 5.95 -4.57 11.32
C ALA A 724 6.75 -4.87 10.05
N HIS A 725 6.03 -5.21 8.97
CA HIS A 725 6.61 -5.46 7.64
C HIS A 725 6.18 -4.39 6.64
N TRP A 726 7.17 -3.82 5.97
CA TRP A 726 6.94 -2.88 4.88
C TRP A 726 6.47 -3.62 3.62
N PHE A 727 5.44 -3.12 2.95
CA PHE A 727 5.01 -3.60 1.64
C PHE A 727 5.43 -2.58 0.57
N GLN A 728 6.48 -2.80 -0.22
CA GLN A 728 7.16 -4.05 -0.55
C GLN A 728 8.63 -3.80 -0.92
N TYR A 729 9.35 -4.83 -1.35
CA TYR A 729 10.77 -4.69 -1.69
C TYR A 729 11.01 -3.82 -2.93
N ILE A 730 10.25 -4.08 -3.99
CA ILE A 730 10.45 -3.49 -5.32
C ILE A 730 9.27 -2.58 -5.62
N ASP A 731 9.52 -1.43 -6.24
CA ASP A 731 8.44 -0.63 -6.81
C ASP A 731 7.56 -1.44 -7.75
N SER A 732 6.27 -1.12 -7.80
CA SER A 732 5.44 -1.69 -8.87
C SER A 732 5.83 -1.07 -10.21
N PRO A 733 5.62 -1.78 -11.34
CA PRO A 733 5.91 -1.22 -12.66
C PRO A 733 5.20 0.12 -12.91
N LEU A 734 5.86 1.05 -13.60
CA LEU A 734 5.31 2.36 -13.96
C LEU A 734 3.92 2.26 -14.62
N THR A 735 3.73 1.23 -15.44
CA THR A 735 2.49 0.94 -16.17
C THR A 735 1.62 -0.11 -15.50
N GLY A 736 1.77 -0.29 -14.19
CA GLY A 736 0.94 -1.18 -13.39
C GLY A 736 1.46 -2.62 -13.38
N ARG A 737 1.49 -3.24 -12.19
CA ARG A 737 1.71 -4.69 -12.09
C ARG A 737 0.58 -5.42 -12.80
N ALA A 738 0.89 -6.53 -13.43
CA ALA A 738 -0.01 -7.20 -14.36
C ALA A 738 -1.36 -7.63 -13.75
N TYR A 739 -1.43 -7.87 -12.45
CA TYR A 739 -2.63 -8.37 -11.79
C TYR A 739 -3.78 -7.34 -11.71
N ASP A 740 -3.50 -6.08 -11.39
CA ASP A 740 -4.54 -5.10 -11.03
C ASP A 740 -4.15 -3.63 -11.34
N GLY A 741 -3.05 -3.43 -12.06
CA GLY A 741 -2.60 -2.12 -12.50
C GLY A 741 -1.96 -1.24 -11.41
N GLU A 742 -1.67 -1.76 -10.21
CA GLU A 742 -0.94 -0.96 -9.20
C GLU A 742 0.43 -0.52 -9.71
N ASN A 743 0.70 0.79 -9.71
CA ASN A 743 1.90 1.42 -10.28
C ASN A 743 2.65 2.30 -9.27
N TYR A 744 2.80 1.79 -8.04
CA TYR A 744 3.16 2.58 -6.89
C TYR A 744 4.67 2.66 -6.60
N ASN A 745 5.10 3.81 -6.05
CA ASN A 745 6.42 4.00 -5.44
C ASN A 745 6.50 3.46 -4.01
N VAL A 746 6.50 2.15 -3.88
CA VAL A 746 6.41 1.44 -2.58
C VAL A 746 7.58 0.51 -2.33
N GLY A 747 8.58 0.50 -3.21
CA GLY A 747 9.80 -0.25 -3.08
C GLY A 747 10.78 0.39 -2.10
N PHE A 748 11.58 -0.47 -1.46
CA PHE A 748 12.90 -0.08 -0.95
C PHE A 748 13.92 0.05 -2.09
N VAL A 749 13.69 -0.63 -3.21
CA VAL A 749 14.45 -0.50 -4.46
C VAL A 749 13.54 -0.12 -5.62
N SER A 750 14.08 0.68 -6.54
CA SER A 750 13.41 1.06 -7.78
C SER A 750 13.34 -0.09 -8.80
N ILE A 751 12.70 0.14 -9.94
CA ILE A 751 12.65 -0.80 -11.07
C ILE A 751 14.05 -1.19 -11.59
N THR A 752 15.08 -0.37 -11.36
CA THR A 752 16.47 -0.61 -11.74
C THR A 752 17.29 -1.29 -10.64
N ASP A 753 16.64 -1.81 -9.58
CA ASP A 753 17.28 -2.44 -8.44
C ASP A 753 18.28 -1.53 -7.70
N ILE A 754 18.01 -0.21 -7.72
CA ILE A 754 18.75 0.81 -6.98
C ILE A 754 17.97 1.13 -5.69
N PRO A 755 18.59 1.04 -4.49
CA PRO A 755 17.92 1.38 -3.25
C PRO A 755 17.59 2.87 -3.11
N TYR A 756 16.47 3.17 -2.46
CA TYR A 756 16.11 4.53 -2.06
C TYR A 756 16.86 4.93 -0.79
N THR A 757 17.98 5.64 -0.94
CA THR A 757 18.90 6.00 0.15
C THR A 757 18.20 6.57 1.40
N SER A 758 17.32 7.57 1.23
CA SER A 758 16.62 8.18 2.39
C SER A 758 15.74 7.20 3.17
N LEU A 759 15.13 6.23 2.50
CA LEU A 759 14.32 5.19 3.15
C LEU A 759 15.22 4.13 3.80
N VAL A 760 16.31 3.74 3.14
CA VAL A 760 17.31 2.81 3.67
C VAL A 760 17.98 3.37 4.94
N ASP A 761 18.34 4.65 4.93
CA ASP A 761 18.99 5.29 6.08
C ASP A 761 18.03 5.41 7.26
N ALA A 762 16.77 5.79 7.03
CA ALA A 762 15.74 5.76 8.07
C ALA A 762 15.53 4.34 8.65
N ALA A 763 15.52 3.31 7.81
CA ALA A 763 15.44 1.92 8.26
C ALA A 763 16.64 1.52 9.12
N ARG A 764 17.86 1.88 8.71
CA ARG A 764 19.08 1.65 9.49
C ARG A 764 19.01 2.31 10.86
N GLU A 765 18.58 3.56 10.93
CA GLU A 765 18.46 4.30 12.19
C GLU A 765 17.45 3.66 13.15
N VAL A 766 16.24 3.36 12.65
CA VAL A 766 15.20 2.68 13.42
C VAL A 766 15.69 1.31 13.91
N ASN A 767 16.26 0.51 13.02
CA ASN A 767 16.71 -0.84 13.35
C ASN A 767 17.90 -0.84 14.32
N LYS A 768 18.79 0.15 14.25
CA LYS A 768 19.90 0.28 15.21
C LYS A 768 19.39 0.55 16.63
N ALA A 769 18.34 1.36 16.79
CA ALA A 769 17.75 1.70 18.08
C ALA A 769 16.63 0.75 18.54
N LEU A 770 16.27 -0.25 17.73
CA LEU A 770 15.07 -1.07 17.91
C LEU A 770 14.91 -1.65 19.32
N TYR A 771 15.91 -2.42 19.77
CA TYR A 771 15.78 -3.14 21.03
C TYR A 771 15.94 -2.26 22.26
N SER A 772 16.83 -1.26 22.21
CA SER A 772 16.95 -0.29 23.30
C SER A 772 15.67 0.54 23.44
N ARG A 773 15.02 0.95 22.33
CA ARG A 773 13.71 1.62 22.40
C ARG A 773 12.62 0.69 22.93
N ARG A 774 12.55 -0.55 22.43
CA ARG A 774 11.48 -1.49 22.79
C ARG A 774 11.58 -1.98 24.23
N PHE A 775 12.78 -2.40 24.64
CA PHE A 775 13.03 -3.17 25.86
C PHE A 775 14.08 -2.56 26.79
N GLY A 776 14.77 -1.49 26.37
CA GLY A 776 15.68 -0.76 27.24
C GLY A 776 14.93 -0.10 28.41
N GLU A 777 15.67 0.11 29.51
CA GLU A 777 15.20 0.81 30.71
C GLU A 777 15.24 2.33 30.53
#